data_AF-A0A6J2JVT4-F1
#
_entry.id   AF-A0A6J2JVT4-F1
#
_cell.length_a   1.000
_cell.length_b   1.000
_cell.length_c   1.000
_cell.angle_alpha   90.00
_cell.angle_beta   90.00
_cell.angle_gamma   90.00
#
_symmetry.space_group_name_H-M   'P 1'
#
loop_
_entity.id
_entity.type
_entity.pdbx_description
1 polymer ?
#
loop_
_entity_poly.entity_id
_entity_poly.type
_entity_poly.pdbx_seq_one_letter_code
_entity_poly.pdbx_strand_id
1 'polypeptide(L)'
;MSTAARQLYHSLVPPIDLVLHAYEDDLKNVETLLGESIQQAVASESGIDLVFDSLADIITETEDLSAKISSLRDVSIKAGVLASAASDRIKDLVKQLETLKKYCTVKDMPLCDTLNSHSLEMKMKFDMILHEQQLPELRKLGVENLTRAISISRQEFRSIPSVVSAQTLIARQAVLKDIETRRQEVHNSAKIVNNIVRDLTARLHSMAKQIDRSLERIHKYEFGRWIIMLACILMFSLVMALVLMAMVCGCGQAKNHAQRTLKVSTVLLCFISLLLWSVVSAIFLASGHAEVYVCHALWDSPQYETLTALFDRPSPLLSNREGIFDALFNNVDNVTMDISIKDVIRDCEKDRPAYVVFQLDKLLDVNKETSYFEWEELQADLSGLASAIDVGFLKTISFDFIKLLNEMLVVSGVDFAKYRMDYNVPMVGKDLPSLVDQLENVAAQVTDLTTAGRLETLTTRTQRLYINNIKPLEEMRADIVFKLTELELQLKPFRKKLNISLSHIHTAQYYIDNQGDVIAQKKVSTFVSRLISHAAGWRTHVLMSTGKHAAKCRPLFTVYSALRSLICSHYVASLHAWWVCGFLLGLIWCIAVTPLCVKLWRFYSRKIRTHETIILTSLGQQETPTTALCDGSNWNTPGPPPPPRSDSW
;
A
#
# COMPACT_ATOMS: atom_id res chain seq x y z
N MET A 1 0.75 -27.45 7.92
CA MET A 1 0.56 -27.11 6.49
C MET A 1 -0.61 -26.16 6.27
N SER A 2 -1.85 -26.43 6.72
CA SER A 2 -2.96 -25.45 6.65
C SER A 2 -2.60 -24.02 7.12
N THR A 3 -1.92 -23.86 8.25
CA THR A 3 -1.45 -22.53 8.72
C THR A 3 -0.49 -21.86 7.72
N ALA A 4 0.32 -22.65 7.00
CA ALA A 4 1.24 -22.16 5.95
C ALA A 4 0.48 -21.60 4.77
N ALA A 5 -0.47 -22.35 4.21
CA ALA A 5 -1.30 -21.86 3.11
C ALA A 5 -2.17 -20.67 3.54
N ARG A 6 -2.71 -20.66 4.76
CA ARG A 6 -3.49 -19.53 5.26
C ARG A 6 -2.64 -18.28 5.44
N GLN A 7 -1.40 -18.41 5.94
CA GLN A 7 -0.47 -17.28 6.03
C GLN A 7 -0.01 -16.82 4.65
N LEU A 8 0.35 -17.73 3.75
CA LEU A 8 0.70 -17.44 2.36
C LEU A 8 -0.41 -16.68 1.64
N TYR A 9 -1.65 -17.19 1.71
CA TYR A 9 -2.85 -16.55 1.16
C TYR A 9 -3.04 -15.14 1.73
N HIS A 10 -2.94 -14.97 3.05
CA HIS A 10 -3.03 -13.65 3.72
C HIS A 10 -1.87 -12.71 3.39
N SER A 11 -0.70 -13.22 3.01
CA SER A 11 0.45 -12.39 2.58
C SER A 11 0.36 -11.96 1.12
N LEU A 12 -0.42 -12.65 0.29
CA LEU A 12 -0.60 -12.36 -1.14
C LEU A 12 -1.87 -11.55 -1.41
N VAL A 13 -3.02 -12.04 -0.94
CA VAL A 13 -4.36 -11.64 -1.41
C VAL A 13 -4.82 -10.28 -0.83
N PRO A 14 -4.99 -10.09 0.50
CA PRO A 14 -5.34 -8.76 1.02
C PRO A 14 -4.34 -7.65 0.63
N PRO A 15 -3.02 -7.92 0.57
CA PRO A 15 -2.07 -6.93 0.08
C PRO A 15 -2.21 -6.54 -1.40
N ILE A 16 -2.61 -7.43 -2.34
CA ILE A 16 -2.87 -7.03 -3.73
C ILE A 16 -4.19 -6.25 -3.88
N ASP A 17 -5.20 -6.53 -3.04
CA ASP A 17 -6.42 -5.69 -2.95
C ASP A 17 -6.07 -4.25 -2.56
N LEU A 18 -5.12 -4.07 -1.61
CA LEU A 18 -4.64 -2.75 -1.20
C LEU A 18 -3.83 -2.04 -2.29
N VAL A 19 -3.09 -2.76 -3.14
CA VAL A 19 -2.41 -2.17 -4.31
C VAL A 19 -3.44 -1.65 -5.31
N LEU A 20 -4.46 -2.44 -5.66
CA LEU A 20 -5.55 -1.96 -6.53
C LEU A 20 -6.15 -0.68 -5.95
N HIS A 21 -6.51 -0.68 -4.67
CA HIS A 21 -7.14 0.49 -4.06
C HIS A 21 -6.23 1.73 -4.03
N ALA A 22 -4.92 1.54 -3.83
CA ALA A 22 -3.95 2.64 -3.91
C ALA A 22 -3.80 3.19 -5.34
N TYR A 23 -3.86 2.32 -6.36
CA TYR A 23 -3.90 2.73 -7.77
C TYR A 23 -5.22 3.45 -8.10
N GLU A 24 -6.37 2.96 -7.62
CA GLU A 24 -7.68 3.62 -7.78
C GLU A 24 -7.67 5.03 -7.20
N ASP A 25 -7.20 5.20 -5.97
CA ASP A 25 -7.14 6.52 -5.32
C ASP A 25 -6.17 7.46 -6.05
N ASP A 26 -4.96 7.01 -6.36
CA ASP A 26 -3.97 7.84 -7.07
C ASP A 26 -4.43 8.24 -8.48
N LEU A 27 -5.00 7.31 -9.25
CA LEU A 27 -5.45 7.56 -10.63
C LEU A 27 -6.75 8.38 -10.66
N LYS A 28 -7.61 8.27 -9.64
CA LYS A 28 -8.76 9.15 -9.46
C LYS A 28 -8.35 10.57 -9.08
N ASN A 29 -7.35 10.71 -8.22
CA ASN A 29 -6.80 11.98 -7.75
C ASN A 29 -5.72 12.57 -8.69
N VAL A 30 -5.72 12.23 -9.99
CA VAL A 30 -4.69 12.71 -10.95
C VAL A 30 -4.67 14.23 -11.07
N GLU A 31 -5.80 14.91 -10.87
CA GLU A 31 -5.90 16.38 -10.94
C GLU A 31 -5.00 17.03 -9.90
N THR A 32 -5.00 16.56 -8.66
CA THR A 32 -4.14 17.09 -7.59
C THR A 32 -2.74 16.50 -7.63
N LEU A 33 -2.61 15.17 -7.78
CA LEU A 33 -1.32 14.48 -7.69
C LEU A 33 -0.38 14.74 -8.88
N LEU A 34 -0.93 14.99 -10.06
CA LEU A 34 -0.17 15.21 -11.29
C LEU A 34 -0.49 16.57 -11.93
N GLY A 35 -1.77 16.91 -12.09
CA GLY A 35 -2.20 18.16 -12.73
C GLY A 35 -1.71 19.43 -12.03
N GLU A 36 -2.04 19.60 -10.75
CA GLU A 36 -1.56 20.70 -9.91
C GLU A 36 -0.03 20.66 -9.76
N SER A 37 0.56 19.46 -9.69
CA SER A 37 2.02 19.29 -9.59
C SER A 37 2.78 19.76 -10.84
N ILE A 38 2.17 19.61 -12.04
CA ILE A 38 2.66 20.20 -13.29
C ILE A 38 2.45 21.71 -13.28
N GLN A 39 1.24 22.18 -12.98
CA GLN A 39 0.89 23.61 -12.92
C GLN A 39 1.83 24.39 -11.99
N GLN A 40 2.06 23.91 -10.76
CA GLN A 40 2.93 24.53 -9.77
C GLN A 40 4.40 24.55 -10.23
N ALA A 41 4.89 23.49 -10.87
CA ALA A 41 6.25 23.47 -11.38
C ALA A 41 6.43 24.46 -12.54
N VAL A 42 5.51 24.45 -13.53
CA VAL A 42 5.50 25.45 -14.60
C VAL A 42 5.41 26.87 -14.02
N ALA A 43 4.56 27.12 -13.02
CA ALA A 43 4.46 28.40 -12.34
C ALA A 43 5.80 28.85 -11.73
N SER A 44 6.41 27.99 -10.93
CA SER A 44 7.64 28.27 -10.19
C SER A 44 8.89 28.41 -11.08
N GLU A 45 8.98 27.63 -12.17
CA GLU A 45 10.16 27.58 -13.04
C GLU A 45 10.09 28.63 -14.17
N SER A 46 8.89 28.94 -14.71
CA SER A 46 8.71 29.97 -15.75
C SER A 46 8.51 31.39 -15.20
N GLY A 47 8.05 31.53 -13.95
CA GLY A 47 7.67 32.82 -13.39
C GLY A 47 6.37 33.42 -13.94
N ILE A 48 5.51 32.62 -14.60
CA ILE A 48 4.26 33.12 -15.22
C ILE A 48 3.29 33.77 -14.22
N ASP A 49 3.31 33.39 -12.94
CA ASP A 49 2.53 34.08 -11.91
C ASP A 49 3.01 35.52 -11.68
N LEU A 50 4.33 35.74 -11.63
CA LEU A 50 4.93 37.08 -11.55
C LEU A 50 4.60 37.92 -12.80
N VAL A 51 4.50 37.27 -13.96
CA VAL A 51 4.00 37.91 -15.18
C VAL A 51 2.55 38.36 -14.97
N PHE A 52 1.63 37.47 -14.60
CA PHE A 52 0.22 37.83 -14.38
C PHE A 52 0.03 38.95 -13.35
N ASP A 53 0.83 38.98 -12.29
CA ASP A 53 0.77 40.04 -11.28
C ASP A 53 1.32 41.37 -11.81
N SER A 54 2.41 41.35 -12.59
CA SER A 54 2.94 42.55 -13.26
C SER A 54 1.97 43.19 -14.26
N LEU A 55 1.01 42.40 -14.78
CA LEU A 55 -0.01 42.88 -15.71
C LEU A 55 -1.19 43.59 -15.02
N ALA A 56 -1.51 43.24 -13.77
CA ALA A 56 -2.46 44.02 -12.97
C ALA A 56 -1.98 45.46 -12.79
N ASP A 57 -0.67 45.59 -12.55
CA ASP A 57 0.07 46.84 -12.43
C ASP A 57 0.04 47.71 -13.72
N ILE A 58 -0.15 47.10 -14.89
CA ILE A 58 -0.34 47.80 -16.18
C ILE A 58 -1.80 48.20 -16.37
N ILE A 59 -2.76 47.36 -15.95
CA ILE A 59 -4.19 47.70 -16.02
C ILE A 59 -4.47 49.01 -15.27
N THR A 60 -3.98 49.17 -14.04
CA THR A 60 -4.20 50.37 -13.23
C THR A 60 -3.58 51.64 -13.85
N GLU A 61 -2.36 51.56 -14.40
CA GLU A 61 -1.77 52.70 -15.12
C GLU A 61 -2.53 53.03 -16.41
N THR A 62 -3.08 52.02 -17.08
CA THR A 62 -3.90 52.21 -18.29
C THR A 62 -5.26 52.87 -17.97
N GLU A 63 -5.81 52.63 -16.78
CA GLU A 63 -7.02 53.29 -16.28
C GLU A 63 -6.80 54.79 -16.06
N ASP A 64 -5.71 55.17 -15.36
CA ASP A 64 -5.36 56.58 -15.13
C ASP A 64 -5.08 57.33 -16.45
N LEU A 65 -4.34 56.70 -17.38
CA LEU A 65 -4.13 57.24 -18.72
C LEU A 65 -5.45 57.42 -19.49
N SER A 66 -6.37 56.45 -19.43
CA SER A 66 -7.70 56.54 -20.06
C SER A 66 -8.52 57.72 -19.54
N ALA A 67 -8.48 57.94 -18.22
CA ALA A 67 -9.15 59.08 -17.57
C ALA A 67 -8.55 60.42 -18.01
N LYS A 68 -7.21 60.53 -18.05
CA LYS A 68 -6.52 61.78 -18.45
C LYS A 68 -6.66 62.11 -19.93
N ILE A 69 -6.61 61.09 -20.81
CA ILE A 69 -6.93 61.25 -22.23
C ILE A 69 -8.35 61.80 -22.42
N SER A 70 -9.30 61.29 -21.64
CA SER A 70 -10.69 61.78 -21.69
C SER A 70 -10.81 63.21 -21.15
N SER A 71 -10.12 63.55 -20.05
CA SER A 71 -10.05 64.92 -19.50
C SER A 71 -9.46 65.93 -20.50
N LEU A 72 -8.35 65.59 -21.15
CA LEU A 72 -7.72 66.42 -22.19
C LEU A 72 -8.67 66.63 -23.38
N ARG A 73 -9.35 65.58 -23.82
CA ARG A 73 -10.33 65.63 -24.92
C ARG A 73 -11.50 66.56 -24.59
N ASP A 74 -12.06 66.45 -23.39
CA ASP A 74 -13.21 67.26 -22.96
C ASP A 74 -12.88 68.75 -22.88
N VAL A 75 -11.70 69.11 -22.35
CA VAL A 75 -11.26 70.52 -22.30
C VAL A 75 -10.96 71.05 -23.70
N SER A 76 -10.33 70.25 -24.56
CA SER A 76 -10.04 70.63 -25.95
C SER A 76 -11.32 70.86 -26.77
N ILE A 77 -12.35 70.04 -26.58
CA ILE A 77 -13.68 70.25 -27.20
C ILE A 77 -14.33 71.54 -26.69
N LYS A 78 -14.35 71.78 -25.37
CA LYS A 78 -14.92 73.01 -24.77
C LYS A 78 -14.20 74.27 -25.28
N ALA A 79 -12.87 74.23 -25.33
CA ALA A 79 -12.04 75.31 -25.85
C ALA A 79 -12.30 75.54 -27.35
N GLY A 80 -12.44 74.49 -28.16
CA GLY A 80 -12.80 74.58 -29.57
C GLY A 80 -14.15 75.27 -29.82
N VAL A 81 -15.18 74.94 -29.02
CA VAL A 81 -16.50 75.59 -29.09
C VAL A 81 -16.40 77.07 -28.73
N LEU A 82 -15.71 77.43 -27.64
CA LEU A 82 -15.53 78.83 -27.26
C LEU A 82 -14.67 79.61 -28.26
N ALA A 83 -13.65 78.98 -28.86
CA ALA A 83 -12.80 79.56 -29.88
C ALA A 83 -13.57 79.86 -31.18
N SER A 84 -14.48 78.98 -31.59
CA SER A 84 -15.39 79.24 -32.71
C SER A 84 -16.28 80.46 -32.42
N ALA A 85 -16.92 80.49 -31.25
CA ALA A 85 -17.75 81.63 -30.83
C ALA A 85 -16.97 82.94 -30.67
N ALA A 86 -15.69 82.88 -30.27
CA ALA A 86 -14.79 84.03 -30.25
C ALA A 86 -14.43 84.49 -31.67
N SER A 87 -14.08 83.56 -32.57
CA SER A 87 -13.75 83.83 -33.97
C SER A 87 -14.89 84.56 -34.69
N ASP A 88 -16.14 84.12 -34.50
CA ASP A 88 -17.30 84.77 -35.12
C ASP A 88 -17.56 86.18 -34.56
N ARG A 89 -17.33 86.40 -33.26
CA ARG A 89 -17.38 87.76 -32.68
C ARG A 89 -16.21 88.65 -33.14
N ILE A 90 -15.03 88.10 -33.39
CA ILE A 90 -13.90 88.83 -33.99
C ILE A 90 -14.25 89.23 -35.44
N LYS A 91 -14.85 88.35 -36.24
CA LYS A 91 -15.31 88.68 -37.60
C LYS A 91 -16.37 89.79 -37.61
N ASP A 92 -17.32 89.75 -36.67
CA ASP A 92 -18.30 90.83 -36.49
C ASP A 92 -17.63 92.14 -36.08
N LEU A 93 -16.64 92.10 -35.16
CA LEU A 93 -15.85 93.27 -34.77
C LEU A 93 -15.09 93.87 -35.97
N VAL A 94 -14.42 93.05 -36.79
CA VAL A 94 -13.74 93.49 -38.02
C VAL A 94 -14.73 94.13 -38.99
N LYS A 95 -15.89 93.50 -39.22
CA LYS A 95 -16.94 94.05 -40.09
C LYS A 95 -17.47 95.39 -39.59
N GLN A 96 -17.63 95.55 -38.28
CA GLN A 96 -18.07 96.80 -37.66
C GLN A 96 -16.99 97.88 -37.77
N LEU A 97 -15.72 97.54 -37.54
CA LEU A 97 -14.58 98.46 -37.67
C LEU A 97 -14.41 98.97 -39.12
N GLU A 98 -14.49 98.07 -40.12
CA GLU A 98 -14.43 98.44 -41.53
C GLU A 98 -15.67 99.21 -42.01
N THR A 99 -16.82 98.95 -41.40
CA THR A 99 -18.04 99.75 -41.64
C THR A 99 -17.88 101.15 -41.03
N LEU A 100 -17.29 101.26 -39.84
CA LEU A 100 -17.06 102.53 -39.13
C LEU A 100 -16.12 103.45 -39.91
N LYS A 101 -15.00 102.94 -40.45
CA LYS A 101 -14.06 103.72 -41.29
C LYS A 101 -14.74 104.45 -42.45
N LYS A 102 -15.74 103.83 -43.08
CA LYS A 102 -16.51 104.41 -44.20
C LYS A 102 -17.39 105.59 -43.81
N TYR A 103 -17.63 105.80 -42.51
CA TYR A 103 -18.39 106.93 -41.99
C TYR A 103 -17.50 108.04 -41.40
N CYS A 104 -16.18 107.84 -41.30
CA CYS A 104 -15.29 108.88 -40.81
C CYS A 104 -15.25 110.09 -41.75
N THR A 105 -15.22 111.30 -41.19
CA THR A 105 -15.13 112.53 -41.99
C THR A 105 -13.75 112.66 -42.62
N VAL A 106 -13.62 113.44 -43.70
CA VAL A 106 -12.32 113.71 -44.36
C VAL A 106 -11.27 114.27 -43.38
N LYS A 107 -11.71 114.95 -42.32
CA LYS A 107 -10.83 115.50 -41.27
C LYS A 107 -10.38 114.45 -40.26
N ASP A 108 -11.24 113.50 -39.93
CA ASP A 108 -10.98 112.44 -38.94
C ASP A 108 -10.36 111.17 -39.58
N MET A 109 -10.38 111.07 -40.91
CA MET A 109 -9.86 109.92 -41.68
C MET A 109 -8.44 109.47 -41.27
N PRO A 110 -7.44 110.37 -41.06
CA PRO A 110 -6.10 109.95 -40.65
C PRO A 110 -6.05 109.25 -39.28
N LEU A 111 -7.00 109.55 -38.38
CA LEU A 111 -7.15 108.88 -37.09
C LEU A 111 -7.88 107.53 -37.25
N CYS A 112 -8.89 107.46 -38.11
CA CYS A 112 -9.61 106.21 -38.38
C CYS A 112 -8.74 105.16 -39.11
N ASP A 113 -7.80 105.60 -39.96
CA ASP A 113 -6.89 104.71 -40.69
C ASP A 113 -5.84 104.04 -39.79
N THR A 114 -5.53 104.59 -38.60
CA THR A 114 -4.63 103.92 -37.64
C THR A 114 -5.23 102.63 -37.07
N LEU A 115 -6.56 102.46 -37.15
CA LEU A 115 -7.28 101.30 -36.63
C LEU A 115 -7.17 100.11 -37.60
N ASN A 116 -5.98 99.50 -37.67
CA ASN A 116 -5.74 98.33 -38.51
C ASN A 116 -6.63 97.14 -38.08
N SER A 117 -7.38 96.62 -39.06
CA SER A 117 -8.32 95.50 -38.96
C SER A 117 -7.77 94.19 -39.55
N HIS A 118 -6.76 94.25 -40.42
CA HIS A 118 -6.26 93.10 -41.19
C HIS A 118 -5.58 92.03 -40.32
N SER A 119 -5.16 92.36 -39.10
CA SER A 119 -4.57 91.44 -38.12
C SER A 119 -5.55 90.91 -37.07
N LEU A 120 -6.82 91.32 -37.11
CA LEU A 120 -7.87 90.86 -36.19
C LEU A 120 -8.48 89.54 -36.68
N GLU A 121 -7.75 88.45 -36.46
CA GLU A 121 -8.24 87.09 -36.70
C GLU A 121 -7.81 86.15 -35.58
N MET A 122 -8.65 85.14 -35.30
CA MET A 122 -8.34 84.06 -34.37
C MET A 122 -7.24 83.18 -34.98
N LYS A 123 -6.05 83.18 -34.36
CA LYS A 123 -4.89 82.40 -34.81
C LYS A 123 -4.84 81.01 -34.21
N MET A 124 -5.33 80.86 -32.98
CA MET A 124 -5.20 79.64 -32.19
C MET A 124 -6.26 78.59 -32.55
N LYS A 125 -5.84 77.31 -32.61
CA LYS A 125 -6.67 76.14 -32.96
C LYS A 125 -6.60 75.07 -31.88
N PHE A 126 -7.77 74.63 -31.40
CA PHE A 126 -7.89 73.67 -30.28
C PHE A 126 -8.24 72.24 -30.72
N ASP A 127 -8.49 72.05 -32.01
CA ASP A 127 -8.88 70.79 -32.63
C ASP A 127 -7.69 69.90 -33.05
N MET A 128 -6.47 70.44 -33.13
CA MET A 128 -5.28 69.72 -33.60
C MET A 128 -5.03 68.41 -32.81
N ILE A 129 -5.15 68.45 -31.48
CA ILE A 129 -4.99 67.28 -30.60
C ILE A 129 -6.15 66.28 -30.71
N LEU A 130 -7.34 66.72 -31.13
CA LEU A 130 -8.52 65.86 -31.30
C LEU A 130 -8.41 64.97 -32.55
N HIS A 131 -7.50 65.31 -33.47
CA HIS A 131 -7.18 64.53 -34.67
C HIS A 131 -6.08 63.48 -34.44
N GLU A 132 -5.45 63.45 -33.27
CA GLU A 132 -4.51 62.37 -32.91
C GLU A 132 -5.28 61.06 -32.72
N GLN A 133 -5.06 60.09 -33.60
CA GLN A 133 -5.76 58.80 -33.59
C GLN A 133 -5.19 57.85 -32.52
N GLN A 134 -3.92 58.03 -32.15
CA GLN A 134 -3.25 57.20 -31.15
C GLN A 134 -3.89 57.30 -29.75
N LEU A 135 -4.33 58.49 -29.34
CA LEU A 135 -4.96 58.71 -28.02
C LEU A 135 -6.30 57.98 -27.83
N PRO A 136 -7.31 58.09 -28.74
CA PRO A 136 -8.54 57.30 -28.63
C PRO A 136 -8.32 55.80 -28.85
N GLU A 137 -7.29 55.38 -29.59
CA GLU A 137 -6.92 53.96 -29.70
C GLU A 137 -6.31 53.42 -28.41
N LEU A 138 -5.36 54.12 -27.79
CA LEU A 138 -4.79 53.75 -26.48
C LEU A 138 -5.89 53.62 -25.41
N ARG A 139 -6.86 54.54 -25.44
CA ARG A 139 -8.06 54.47 -24.58
C ARG A 139 -8.93 53.23 -24.87
N LYS A 140 -9.12 52.87 -26.14
CA LYS A 140 -9.94 51.71 -26.57
C LYS A 140 -9.26 50.37 -26.28
N LEU A 141 -7.95 50.29 -26.43
CA LEU A 141 -7.15 49.10 -26.10
C LEU A 141 -7.10 48.83 -24.59
N GLY A 142 -7.54 49.78 -23.77
CA GLY A 142 -7.32 49.81 -22.33
C GLY A 142 -8.06 48.75 -21.49
N VAL A 143 -8.42 49.18 -20.27
CA VAL A 143 -8.78 48.32 -19.12
C VAL A 143 -9.58 47.07 -19.48
N GLU A 144 -10.71 47.20 -20.19
CA GLU A 144 -11.60 46.07 -20.48
C GLU A 144 -10.95 44.98 -21.35
N ASN A 145 -10.25 45.36 -22.42
CA ASN A 145 -9.64 44.41 -23.36
C ASN A 145 -8.45 43.69 -22.71
N LEU A 146 -7.58 44.45 -22.04
CA LEU A 146 -6.42 43.88 -21.35
C LEU A 146 -6.84 42.98 -20.17
N THR A 147 -7.78 43.44 -19.33
CA THR A 147 -8.32 42.64 -18.21
C THR A 147 -8.96 41.35 -18.72
N ARG A 148 -9.73 41.41 -19.83
CA ARG A 148 -10.33 40.23 -20.46
C ARG A 148 -9.26 39.24 -20.91
N ALA A 149 -8.25 39.66 -21.67
CA ALA A 149 -7.18 38.78 -22.15
C ALA A 149 -6.43 38.11 -20.98
N ILE A 150 -6.03 38.88 -19.96
CA ILE A 150 -5.35 38.33 -18.77
C ILE A 150 -6.25 37.35 -18.02
N SER A 151 -7.56 37.62 -17.90
CA SER A 151 -8.50 36.71 -17.23
C SER A 151 -8.66 35.37 -17.97
N ILE A 152 -8.63 35.40 -19.31
CA ILE A 152 -8.69 34.20 -20.15
C ILE A 152 -7.41 33.39 -19.95
N SER A 153 -6.23 33.99 -20.16
CA SER A 153 -4.94 33.30 -19.97
C SER A 153 -4.75 32.74 -18.55
N ARG A 154 -5.19 33.46 -17.51
CA ARG A 154 -5.16 32.97 -16.12
C ARG A 154 -6.14 31.83 -15.89
N GLN A 155 -7.28 31.80 -16.58
CA GLN A 155 -8.24 30.70 -16.53
C GLN A 155 -7.73 29.46 -17.28
N GLU A 156 -7.08 29.64 -18.44
CA GLU A 156 -6.39 28.57 -19.16
C GLU A 156 -5.26 27.97 -18.31
N PHE A 157 -4.45 28.80 -17.64
CA PHE A 157 -3.42 28.33 -16.71
C PHE A 157 -4.02 27.53 -15.55
N ARG A 158 -5.13 28.02 -14.99
CA ARG A 158 -5.88 27.32 -13.93
C ARG A 158 -6.51 26.00 -14.38
N SER A 159 -6.77 25.83 -15.67
CA SER A 159 -7.37 24.61 -16.23
C SER A 159 -6.38 23.45 -16.47
N ILE A 160 -5.06 23.68 -16.34
CA ILE A 160 -4.03 22.63 -16.51
C ILE A 160 -4.40 21.30 -15.82
N PRO A 161 -4.87 21.27 -14.55
CA PRO A 161 -5.19 20.01 -13.89
C PRO A 161 -6.32 19.24 -14.57
N SER A 162 -7.39 19.92 -14.98
CA SER A 162 -8.53 19.27 -15.65
C SER A 162 -8.21 18.85 -17.08
N VAL A 163 -7.34 19.60 -17.78
CA VAL A 163 -6.82 19.20 -19.11
C VAL A 163 -5.96 17.94 -19.00
N VAL A 164 -5.03 17.87 -18.04
CA VAL A 164 -4.21 16.68 -17.76
C VAL A 164 -5.09 15.47 -17.38
N SER A 165 -6.14 15.68 -16.58
CA SER A 165 -7.14 14.65 -16.27
C SER A 165 -7.85 14.13 -17.53
N ALA A 166 -8.34 15.02 -18.39
CA ALA A 166 -9.00 14.65 -19.64
C ALA A 166 -8.07 13.89 -20.59
N GLN A 167 -6.84 14.38 -20.81
CA GLN A 167 -5.83 13.76 -21.66
C GLN A 167 -5.45 12.35 -21.19
N THR A 168 -5.23 12.17 -19.88
CA THR A 168 -4.79 10.89 -19.30
C THR A 168 -5.91 9.85 -19.15
N LEU A 169 -7.19 10.20 -19.37
CA LEU A 169 -8.34 9.36 -19.03
C LEU A 169 -8.23 7.91 -19.55
N ILE A 170 -7.85 7.73 -20.82
CA ILE A 170 -7.76 6.41 -21.46
C ILE A 170 -6.62 5.59 -20.83
N ALA A 171 -5.42 6.17 -20.71
CA ALA A 171 -4.26 5.50 -20.11
C ALA A 171 -4.52 5.12 -18.64
N ARG A 172 -5.19 5.99 -17.86
CA ARG A 172 -5.59 5.69 -16.47
C ARG A 172 -6.54 4.48 -16.38
N GLN A 173 -7.52 4.39 -17.28
CA GLN A 173 -8.45 3.26 -17.33
C GLN A 173 -7.76 1.95 -17.71
N ALA A 174 -6.78 2.03 -18.61
CA ALA A 174 -5.99 0.89 -19.07
C ALA A 174 -5.11 0.34 -17.91
N VAL A 175 -4.32 1.20 -17.24
CA VAL A 175 -3.55 0.87 -16.03
C VAL A 175 -4.41 0.23 -14.93
N LEU A 176 -5.63 0.73 -14.67
CA LEU A 176 -6.55 0.15 -13.68
C LEU A 176 -7.02 -1.25 -14.06
N LYS A 177 -7.38 -1.44 -15.34
CA LYS A 177 -7.83 -2.73 -15.88
C LYS A 177 -6.72 -3.79 -15.77
N ASP A 178 -5.48 -3.40 -16.03
CA ASP A 178 -4.33 -4.29 -15.94
C ASP A 178 -4.03 -4.71 -14.50
N ILE A 179 -4.06 -3.78 -13.54
CA ILE A 179 -3.92 -4.12 -12.12
C ILE A 179 -5.06 -5.01 -11.63
N GLU A 180 -6.31 -4.77 -12.04
CA GLU A 180 -7.43 -5.66 -11.71
C GLU A 180 -7.27 -7.06 -12.34
N THR A 181 -6.76 -7.13 -13.58
CA THR A 181 -6.48 -8.41 -14.25
C THR A 181 -5.40 -9.20 -13.49
N ARG A 182 -4.27 -8.55 -13.16
CA ARG A 182 -3.17 -9.17 -12.38
C ARG A 182 -3.62 -9.55 -10.96
N ARG A 183 -4.48 -8.75 -10.33
CA ARG A 183 -5.12 -9.07 -9.05
C ARG A 183 -5.98 -10.33 -9.14
N GLN A 184 -6.77 -10.50 -10.20
CA GLN A 184 -7.58 -11.69 -10.44
C GLN A 184 -6.73 -12.94 -10.70
N GLU A 185 -5.62 -12.81 -11.44
CA GLU A 185 -4.64 -13.89 -11.62
C GLU A 185 -4.07 -14.33 -10.27
N VAL A 186 -3.53 -13.41 -9.47
CA VAL A 186 -3.00 -13.68 -8.11
C VAL A 186 -4.06 -14.33 -7.21
N HIS A 187 -5.31 -13.89 -7.28
CA HIS A 187 -6.42 -14.52 -6.54
C HIS A 187 -6.65 -15.98 -6.97
N ASN A 188 -6.63 -16.25 -8.28
CA ASN A 188 -6.82 -17.60 -8.82
C ASN A 188 -5.66 -18.51 -8.42
N SER A 189 -4.41 -18.06 -8.61
CA SER A 189 -3.20 -18.79 -8.21
C SER A 189 -3.21 -19.11 -6.70
N ALA A 190 -3.48 -18.12 -5.84
CA ALA A 190 -3.56 -18.31 -4.39
C ALA A 190 -4.71 -19.24 -3.96
N LYS A 191 -5.84 -19.22 -4.67
CA LYS A 191 -7.00 -20.10 -4.40
C LYS A 191 -6.71 -21.56 -4.76
N ILE A 192 -5.98 -21.82 -5.86
CA ILE A 192 -5.54 -23.17 -6.24
C ILE A 192 -4.64 -23.75 -5.14
N VAL A 193 -3.61 -23.02 -4.69
CA VAL A 193 -2.72 -23.46 -3.61
C VAL A 193 -3.47 -23.71 -2.30
N ASN A 194 -4.37 -22.81 -1.91
CA ASN A 194 -5.16 -22.97 -0.69
C ASN A 194 -6.07 -24.22 -0.75
N ASN A 195 -6.61 -24.56 -1.92
CA ASN A 195 -7.36 -25.80 -2.12
C ASN A 195 -6.47 -27.05 -2.00
N ILE A 196 -5.30 -27.06 -2.64
CA ILE A 196 -4.32 -28.16 -2.56
C ILE A 196 -3.92 -28.40 -1.09
N VAL A 197 -3.52 -27.35 -0.37
CA VAL A 197 -3.06 -27.49 1.02
C VAL A 197 -4.21 -27.82 1.99
N ARG A 198 -5.46 -27.51 1.64
CA ARG A 198 -6.64 -27.96 2.38
C ARG A 198 -6.85 -29.47 2.24
N ASP A 199 -6.76 -30.04 1.03
CA ASP A 199 -6.84 -31.50 0.82
C ASP A 199 -5.68 -32.22 1.52
N LEU A 200 -4.47 -31.69 1.35
CA LEU A 200 -3.24 -32.15 2.02
C LEU A 200 -3.39 -32.22 3.54
N THR A 201 -3.98 -31.19 4.14
CA THR A 201 -4.22 -31.15 5.59
C THR A 201 -5.27 -32.17 6.02
N ALA A 202 -6.31 -32.42 5.21
CA ALA A 202 -7.29 -33.47 5.49
C ALA A 202 -6.66 -34.87 5.46
N ARG A 203 -5.77 -35.16 4.49
CA ARG A 203 -5.00 -36.41 4.42
C ARG A 203 -4.10 -36.60 5.63
N LEU A 204 -3.32 -35.57 6.00
CA LEU A 204 -2.49 -35.58 7.20
C LEU A 204 -3.30 -35.79 8.48
N HIS A 205 -4.50 -35.21 8.59
CA HIS A 205 -5.37 -35.42 9.74
C HIS A 205 -5.91 -36.85 9.81
N SER A 206 -6.23 -37.47 8.66
CA SER A 206 -6.60 -38.89 8.58
C SER A 206 -5.46 -39.81 9.04
N MET A 207 -4.22 -39.54 8.59
CA MET A 207 -3.02 -40.26 9.03
C MET A 207 -2.75 -40.07 10.54
N ALA A 208 -2.84 -38.85 11.05
CA ALA A 208 -2.68 -38.57 12.48
C ALA A 208 -3.70 -39.35 13.32
N LYS A 209 -4.97 -39.40 12.90
CA LYS A 209 -6.02 -40.22 13.54
C LYS A 209 -5.76 -41.72 13.45
N GLN A 210 -5.00 -42.20 12.46
CA GLN A 210 -4.57 -43.60 12.38
C GLN A 210 -3.40 -43.92 13.32
N ILE A 211 -2.44 -43.00 13.46
CA ILE A 211 -1.33 -43.10 14.42
C ILE A 211 -1.89 -43.07 15.85
N ASP A 212 -2.78 -42.13 16.16
CA ASP A 212 -3.39 -41.98 17.48
C ASP A 212 -4.15 -43.24 17.94
N ARG A 213 -5.01 -43.80 17.07
CA ARG A 213 -5.68 -45.11 17.29
C ARG A 213 -4.70 -46.27 17.50
N SER A 214 -3.50 -46.19 16.93
CA SER A 214 -2.46 -47.21 17.08
C SER A 214 -1.72 -47.04 18.42
N LEU A 215 -1.40 -45.80 18.81
CA LEU A 215 -0.83 -45.47 20.11
C LEU A 215 -1.78 -45.80 21.26
N GLU A 216 -3.09 -45.54 21.12
CA GLU A 216 -4.10 -45.91 22.11
C GLU A 216 -4.16 -47.44 22.33
N ARG A 217 -4.01 -48.23 21.25
CA ARG A 217 -3.94 -49.69 21.31
C ARG A 217 -2.67 -50.16 22.02
N ILE A 218 -1.52 -49.56 21.70
CA ILE A 218 -0.23 -49.84 22.36
C ILE A 218 -0.33 -49.49 23.85
N HIS A 219 -0.91 -48.34 24.20
CA HIS A 219 -1.08 -47.92 25.59
C HIS A 219 -1.96 -48.89 26.40
N LYS A 220 -3.09 -49.34 25.84
CA LYS A 220 -3.94 -50.38 26.45
C LYS A 220 -3.22 -51.70 26.64
N TYR A 221 -2.43 -52.13 25.65
CA TYR A 221 -1.61 -53.34 25.74
C TYR A 221 -0.53 -53.22 26.82
N GLU A 222 0.20 -52.10 26.84
CA GLU A 222 1.25 -51.81 27.82
C GLU A 222 0.72 -51.74 29.25
N PHE A 223 -0.44 -51.09 29.46
CA PHE A 223 -1.10 -51.05 30.76
C PHE A 223 -1.53 -52.45 31.23
N GLY A 224 -2.13 -53.26 30.35
CA GLY A 224 -2.47 -54.65 30.65
C GLY A 224 -1.24 -55.52 30.96
N ARG A 225 -0.18 -55.39 30.15
CA ARG A 225 1.12 -56.07 30.35
C ARG A 225 1.75 -55.68 31.69
N TRP A 226 1.70 -54.40 32.04
CA TRP A 226 2.22 -53.85 33.30
C TRP A 226 1.46 -54.42 34.51
N ILE A 227 0.12 -54.44 34.48
CA ILE A 227 -0.70 -55.03 35.55
C ILE A 227 -0.41 -56.52 35.73
N ILE A 228 -0.39 -57.29 34.63
CA ILE A 228 -0.11 -58.74 34.69
C ILE A 228 1.28 -58.98 35.29
N MET A 229 2.29 -58.22 34.87
CA MET A 229 3.65 -58.37 35.39
C MET A 229 3.76 -57.98 36.87
N LEU A 230 3.09 -56.90 37.30
CA LEU A 230 3.01 -56.51 38.71
C LEU A 230 2.34 -57.61 39.56
N ALA A 231 1.23 -58.18 39.08
CA ALA A 231 0.55 -59.28 39.74
C ALA A 231 1.44 -60.54 39.83
N CYS A 232 2.17 -60.87 38.77
CA CYS A 232 3.15 -61.96 38.78
C CYS A 232 4.26 -61.73 39.83
N ILE A 233 4.80 -60.51 39.94
CA ILE A 233 5.82 -60.16 40.93
C ILE A 233 5.28 -60.23 42.36
N LEU A 234 4.06 -59.73 42.61
CA LEU A 234 3.42 -59.81 43.92
C LEU A 234 3.17 -61.27 44.32
N MET A 235 2.61 -62.09 43.42
CA MET A 235 2.41 -63.52 43.65
C MET A 235 3.73 -64.27 43.89
N PHE A 236 4.77 -63.95 43.12
CA PHE A 236 6.11 -64.48 43.32
C PHE A 236 6.66 -64.12 44.71
N SER A 237 6.55 -62.85 45.14
CA SER A 237 6.97 -62.43 46.48
C SER A 237 6.17 -63.09 47.60
N LEU A 238 4.88 -63.35 47.39
CA LEU A 238 4.03 -64.05 48.35
C LEU A 238 4.43 -65.52 48.49
N VAL A 239 4.66 -66.22 47.37
CA VAL A 239 5.16 -67.61 47.39
C VAL A 239 6.52 -67.68 48.08
N MET A 240 7.42 -66.72 47.82
CA MET A 240 8.69 -66.59 48.52
C MET A 240 8.52 -66.42 50.03
N ALA A 241 7.67 -65.49 50.46
CA ALA A 241 7.38 -65.28 51.87
C ALA A 241 6.80 -66.55 52.53
N LEU A 242 5.89 -67.25 51.88
CA LEU A 242 5.31 -68.50 52.39
C LEU A 242 6.35 -69.62 52.51
N VAL A 243 7.26 -69.78 51.54
CA VAL A 243 8.35 -70.76 51.61
C VAL A 243 9.34 -70.44 52.73
N LEU A 244 9.67 -69.17 52.94
CA LEU A 244 10.52 -68.71 54.05
C LEU A 244 9.82 -68.92 55.41
N MET A 245 8.54 -68.59 55.53
CA MET A 245 7.76 -68.83 56.75
C MET A 245 7.61 -70.33 57.05
N ALA A 246 7.43 -71.17 56.03
CA ALA A 246 7.39 -72.63 56.19
C ALA A 246 8.73 -73.22 56.68
N MET A 247 9.85 -72.60 56.33
CA MET A 247 11.18 -72.95 56.87
C MET A 247 11.31 -72.56 58.35
N VAL A 248 10.87 -71.36 58.73
CA VAL A 248 10.99 -70.85 60.11
C VAL A 248 10.02 -71.54 61.08
N CYS A 249 8.79 -71.84 60.64
CA CYS A 249 7.74 -72.32 61.54
C CYS A 249 7.80 -73.84 61.83
N GLY A 250 8.47 -74.64 60.98
CA GLY A 250 8.85 -76.03 61.31
C GLY A 250 7.71 -77.02 61.63
N CYS A 251 6.47 -76.71 61.25
CA CYS A 251 5.25 -77.40 61.72
C CYS A 251 5.31 -78.94 61.63
N GLY A 252 5.01 -79.57 62.77
CA GLY A 252 5.56 -80.90 63.09
C GLY A 252 4.94 -82.12 62.43
N GLN A 253 3.76 -82.04 61.80
CA GLN A 253 2.94 -83.19 61.38
C GLN A 253 2.64 -83.22 59.87
N ALA A 254 3.62 -83.68 59.09
CA ALA A 254 3.51 -83.78 57.63
C ALA A 254 2.79 -85.07 57.20
N LYS A 255 1.49 -85.01 56.92
CA LYS A 255 0.71 -86.13 56.34
C LYS A 255 1.22 -86.49 54.94
N ASN A 256 1.14 -87.77 54.54
CA ASN A 256 1.57 -88.26 53.22
C ASN A 256 0.92 -87.53 52.01
N HIS A 257 -0.25 -86.91 52.20
CA HIS A 257 -0.83 -85.99 51.20
C HIS A 257 0.04 -84.77 50.89
N ALA A 258 0.68 -84.15 51.91
CA ALA A 258 1.53 -82.97 51.70
C ALA A 258 2.73 -83.30 50.80
N GLN A 259 3.29 -84.51 50.92
CA GLN A 259 4.37 -84.98 50.06
C GLN A 259 3.92 -85.15 48.59
N ARG A 260 2.70 -85.65 48.34
CA ARG A 260 2.15 -85.72 46.97
C ARG A 260 1.90 -84.33 46.39
N THR A 261 1.30 -83.42 47.17
CA THR A 261 1.08 -82.03 46.75
C THR A 261 2.39 -81.30 46.44
N LEU A 262 3.45 -81.51 47.23
CA LEU A 262 4.78 -80.96 46.97
C LEU A 262 5.41 -81.50 45.67
N LYS A 263 5.24 -82.78 45.33
CA LYS A 263 5.70 -83.33 44.04
C LYS A 263 5.01 -82.65 42.85
N VAL A 264 3.68 -82.60 42.87
CA VAL A 264 2.87 -82.01 41.79
C VAL A 264 3.16 -80.51 41.67
N SER A 265 3.23 -79.80 42.80
CA SER A 265 3.59 -78.37 42.84
C SER A 265 4.99 -78.12 42.28
N THR A 266 6.00 -78.94 42.62
CA THR A 266 7.37 -78.77 42.09
C THR A 266 7.41 -78.94 40.57
N VAL A 267 6.73 -79.96 40.02
CA VAL A 267 6.64 -80.16 38.57
C VAL A 267 5.91 -79.00 37.88
N LEU A 268 4.79 -78.55 38.45
CA LEU A 268 4.04 -77.41 37.94
C LEU A 268 4.86 -76.11 37.97
N LEU A 269 5.62 -75.87 39.03
CA LEU A 269 6.54 -74.73 39.15
C LEU A 269 7.66 -74.78 38.09
N CYS A 270 8.17 -75.96 37.73
CA CYS A 270 9.12 -76.08 36.62
C CYS A 270 8.49 -75.70 35.27
N PHE A 271 7.27 -76.16 34.98
CA PHE A 271 6.56 -75.77 33.75
C PHE A 271 6.24 -74.26 33.70
N ILE A 272 5.79 -73.68 34.83
CA ILE A 272 5.55 -72.23 34.94
C ILE A 272 6.87 -71.45 34.77
N SER A 273 7.97 -71.92 35.36
CA SER A 273 9.29 -71.31 35.21
C SER A 273 9.75 -71.32 33.75
N LEU A 274 9.61 -72.44 33.04
CA LEU A 274 9.93 -72.52 31.60
C LEU A 274 9.08 -71.57 30.76
N LEU A 275 7.78 -71.44 31.06
CA LEU A 275 6.90 -70.50 30.39
C LEU A 275 7.34 -69.04 30.64
N LEU A 276 7.64 -68.68 31.89
CA LEU A 276 8.11 -67.35 32.26
C LEU A 276 9.46 -67.00 31.61
N TRP A 277 10.41 -67.94 31.59
CA TRP A 277 11.70 -67.76 30.90
C TRP A 277 11.54 -67.59 29.39
N SER A 278 10.60 -68.31 28.76
CA SER A 278 10.24 -68.11 27.35
C SER A 278 9.70 -66.70 27.10
N VAL A 279 8.77 -66.23 27.94
CA VAL A 279 8.20 -64.86 27.85
C VAL A 279 9.28 -63.79 28.06
N VAL A 280 10.16 -63.92 29.06
CA VAL A 280 11.27 -62.98 29.29
C VAL A 280 12.22 -62.95 28.09
N SER A 281 12.53 -64.11 27.50
CA SER A 281 13.39 -64.21 26.31
C SER A 281 12.75 -63.55 25.07
N ALA A 282 11.43 -63.72 24.88
CA ALA A 282 10.69 -63.07 23.82
C ALA A 282 10.66 -61.53 23.98
N ILE A 283 10.48 -61.02 25.21
CA ILE A 283 10.54 -59.58 25.50
C ILE A 283 11.96 -59.04 25.29
N PHE A 284 13.01 -59.78 25.70
CA PHE A 284 14.40 -59.42 25.41
C PHE A 284 14.63 -59.23 23.90
N LEU A 285 14.31 -60.23 23.09
CA LEU A 285 14.46 -60.17 21.63
C LEU A 285 13.66 -59.01 21.02
N ALA A 286 12.38 -58.87 21.38
CA ALA A 286 11.54 -57.79 20.89
C ALA A 286 12.08 -56.39 21.26
N SER A 287 12.54 -56.21 22.50
CA SER A 287 13.08 -54.93 22.97
C SER A 287 14.43 -54.58 22.32
N GLY A 288 15.35 -55.55 22.20
CA GLY A 288 16.65 -55.33 21.53
C GLY A 288 16.49 -55.00 20.04
N HIS A 289 15.58 -55.67 19.34
CA HIS A 289 15.27 -55.32 17.96
C HIS A 289 14.56 -53.96 17.84
N ALA A 290 13.69 -53.58 18.77
CA ALA A 290 13.07 -52.26 18.78
C ALA A 290 14.10 -51.14 19.02
N GLU A 291 15.04 -51.33 19.94
CA GLU A 291 16.09 -50.35 20.22
C GLU A 291 16.99 -50.08 18.99
N VAL A 292 17.41 -51.15 18.30
CA VAL A 292 18.28 -51.04 17.11
C VAL A 292 17.52 -50.57 15.87
N TYR A 293 16.35 -51.14 15.55
CA TYR A 293 15.66 -50.85 14.28
C TYR A 293 14.67 -49.68 14.36
N VAL A 294 14.18 -49.32 15.54
CA VAL A 294 13.23 -48.20 15.71
C VAL A 294 13.92 -47.02 16.39
N CYS A 295 14.60 -47.22 17.51
CA CYS A 295 15.13 -46.11 18.29
C CYS A 295 16.39 -45.47 17.70
N HIS A 296 17.37 -46.26 17.26
CA HIS A 296 18.51 -45.69 16.52
C HIS A 296 18.04 -45.02 15.22
N ALA A 297 17.14 -45.65 14.46
CA ALA A 297 16.58 -45.09 13.22
C ALA A 297 15.85 -43.75 13.40
N LEU A 298 15.26 -43.51 14.59
CA LEU A 298 14.65 -42.25 14.96
C LEU A 298 15.66 -41.24 15.57
N TRP A 299 16.75 -41.70 16.17
CA TRP A 299 17.77 -40.83 16.79
C TRP A 299 18.95 -40.46 15.89
N ASP A 300 19.04 -41.02 14.69
CA ASP A 300 20.05 -40.78 13.65
C ASP A 300 20.02 -39.34 13.07
N SER A 301 20.28 -38.34 13.91
CA SER A 301 20.40 -36.93 13.48
C SER A 301 21.86 -36.56 13.20
N PRO A 302 22.17 -35.83 12.11
CA PRO A 302 21.26 -35.29 11.08
C PRO A 302 21.06 -36.17 9.83
N GLN A 303 21.56 -37.41 9.79
CA GLN A 303 21.63 -38.20 8.56
C GLN A 303 20.32 -38.91 8.17
N TYR A 304 19.57 -39.41 9.16
CA TYR A 304 18.31 -40.14 9.04
C TYR A 304 18.30 -41.22 7.94
N GLU A 305 19.40 -41.99 7.79
CA GLU A 305 19.62 -42.85 6.62
C GLU A 305 18.58 -43.96 6.52
N THR A 306 18.28 -44.62 7.64
CA THR A 306 17.26 -45.67 7.72
C THR A 306 15.85 -45.14 7.50
N LEU A 307 15.57 -43.90 7.89
CA LEU A 307 14.25 -43.28 7.74
C LEU A 307 14.03 -42.85 6.28
N THR A 308 15.07 -42.27 5.67
CA THR A 308 15.18 -41.97 4.23
C THR A 308 14.96 -43.24 3.41
N ALA A 309 15.72 -44.30 3.65
CA ALA A 309 15.64 -45.55 2.88
C ALA A 309 14.29 -46.29 3.01
N LEU A 310 13.52 -46.04 4.08
CA LEU A 310 12.24 -46.69 4.32
C LEU A 310 11.05 -45.93 3.70
N PHE A 311 11.13 -44.61 3.61
CA PHE A 311 9.98 -43.75 3.27
C PHE A 311 10.21 -42.80 2.10
N ASP A 312 11.44 -42.47 1.72
CA ASP A 312 11.72 -41.71 0.50
C ASP A 312 11.82 -42.66 -0.71
N ARG A 313 11.85 -42.12 -1.93
CA ARG A 313 11.84 -42.91 -3.17
C ARG A 313 13.18 -43.64 -3.38
N PRO A 314 13.21 -44.95 -3.74
CA PRO A 314 12.08 -45.87 -3.87
C PRO A 314 11.72 -46.54 -2.53
N SER A 315 10.56 -46.22 -1.96
CA SER A 315 10.16 -46.78 -0.66
C SER A 315 9.79 -48.27 -0.80
N PRO A 316 10.28 -49.15 0.09
CA PRO A 316 9.83 -50.53 0.19
C PRO A 316 8.51 -50.68 0.98
N LEU A 317 8.06 -49.65 1.69
CA LEU A 317 6.82 -49.66 2.48
C LEU A 317 5.59 -49.19 1.69
N LEU A 318 5.77 -48.27 0.74
CA LEU A 318 4.67 -47.68 -0.01
C LEU A 318 4.43 -48.40 -1.34
N SER A 319 3.16 -48.40 -1.77
CA SER A 319 2.77 -48.93 -3.08
C SER A 319 3.47 -48.15 -4.20
N ASN A 320 3.66 -48.81 -5.35
CA ASN A 320 4.26 -48.21 -6.56
C ASN A 320 5.71 -47.67 -6.39
N ARG A 321 6.40 -47.98 -5.27
CA ARG A 321 7.73 -47.46 -4.89
C ARG A 321 7.81 -45.92 -4.76
N GLU A 322 6.67 -45.27 -4.54
CA GLU A 322 6.57 -43.82 -4.30
C GLU A 322 7.12 -43.44 -2.92
N GLY A 323 7.65 -42.22 -2.76
CA GLY A 323 8.00 -41.68 -1.44
C GLY A 323 6.75 -41.27 -0.62
N ILE A 324 6.90 -41.04 0.69
CA ILE A 324 5.77 -40.62 1.53
C ILE A 324 5.18 -39.27 1.09
N PHE A 325 6.02 -38.36 0.60
CA PHE A 325 5.58 -37.06 0.09
C PHE A 325 4.98 -37.20 -1.32
N ASP A 326 5.52 -38.06 -2.19
CA ASP A 326 4.88 -38.42 -3.46
C ASP A 326 3.43 -38.87 -3.22
N ALA A 327 3.22 -39.87 -2.35
CA ALA A 327 1.89 -40.41 -2.05
C ALA A 327 0.95 -39.39 -1.37
N LEU A 328 1.52 -38.41 -0.67
CA LEU A 328 0.79 -37.32 -0.03
C LEU A 328 0.38 -36.21 -1.03
N PHE A 329 1.17 -36.01 -2.09
CA PHE A 329 0.98 -35.00 -3.14
C PHE A 329 0.49 -35.57 -4.50
N ASN A 330 0.27 -36.88 -4.63
CA ASN A 330 -0.06 -37.59 -5.88
C ASN A 330 -1.26 -36.98 -6.66
N ASN A 331 -2.20 -36.31 -5.96
CA ASN A 331 -3.34 -35.60 -6.56
C ASN A 331 -3.01 -34.18 -7.09
N VAL A 332 -1.75 -33.77 -7.16
CA VAL A 332 -1.31 -32.46 -7.70
C VAL A 332 -0.74 -32.66 -9.09
N ASP A 333 -1.56 -32.34 -10.10
CA ASP A 333 -1.20 -32.56 -11.51
C ASP A 333 0.11 -31.83 -11.91
N ASN A 334 0.93 -32.53 -12.70
CA ASN A 334 2.11 -32.01 -13.41
C ASN A 334 3.30 -31.47 -12.57
N VAL A 335 3.32 -31.59 -11.23
CA VAL A 335 4.45 -31.09 -10.41
C VAL A 335 5.11 -32.20 -9.59
N THR A 336 6.36 -32.53 -9.93
CA THR A 336 7.22 -33.42 -9.13
C THR A 336 7.98 -32.62 -8.06
N MET A 337 7.57 -32.81 -6.81
CA MET A 337 8.26 -32.31 -5.62
C MET A 337 9.31 -33.33 -5.17
N ASP A 338 10.57 -32.90 -5.08
CA ASP A 338 11.69 -33.75 -4.67
C ASP A 338 12.00 -33.46 -3.21
N ILE A 339 11.21 -34.05 -2.31
CA ILE A 339 11.22 -33.77 -0.87
C ILE A 339 11.64 -35.04 -0.13
N SER A 340 12.81 -34.99 0.52
CA SER A 340 13.28 -36.04 1.42
C SER A 340 12.81 -35.80 2.86
N ILE A 341 12.44 -36.87 3.58
CA ILE A 341 12.18 -36.82 5.03
C ILE A 341 13.36 -36.24 5.81
N LYS A 342 14.59 -36.58 5.44
CA LYS A 342 15.81 -36.07 6.09
C LYS A 342 15.83 -34.56 6.06
N ASP A 343 15.60 -33.97 4.89
CA ASP A 343 15.61 -32.53 4.70
C ASP A 343 14.45 -31.86 5.45
N VAL A 344 13.24 -32.45 5.41
CA VAL A 344 12.10 -31.94 6.17
C VAL A 344 12.39 -31.95 7.68
N ILE A 345 12.83 -33.05 8.27
CA ILE A 345 13.11 -33.11 9.72
C ILE A 345 14.20 -32.12 10.11
N ARG A 346 15.33 -32.12 9.39
CA ARG A 346 16.49 -31.25 9.65
C ARG A 346 16.20 -29.76 9.49
N ASP A 347 15.42 -29.38 8.49
CA ASP A 347 15.15 -27.97 8.20
C ASP A 347 13.96 -27.44 9.04
N CYS A 348 13.01 -28.31 9.42
CA CYS A 348 11.98 -27.98 10.41
C CYS A 348 12.56 -27.91 11.85
N GLU A 349 13.59 -28.68 12.19
CA GLU A 349 14.37 -28.49 13.44
C GLU A 349 14.95 -27.07 13.51
N LYS A 350 15.53 -26.60 12.40
CA LYS A 350 16.10 -25.25 12.23
C LYS A 350 15.04 -24.15 12.07
N ASP A 351 13.75 -24.46 12.25
CA ASP A 351 12.63 -23.52 12.16
C ASP A 351 12.53 -22.78 10.81
N ARG A 352 12.91 -23.44 9.71
CA ARG A 352 12.77 -22.87 8.36
C ARG A 352 11.28 -22.71 7.95
N PRO A 353 10.96 -21.76 7.06
CA PRO A 353 9.60 -21.59 6.54
C PRO A 353 9.14 -22.82 5.76
N ALA A 354 7.90 -23.25 5.98
CA ALA A 354 7.29 -24.38 5.28
C ALA A 354 7.23 -24.17 3.76
N TYR A 355 7.12 -22.92 3.30
CA TYR A 355 7.19 -22.59 1.86
C TYR A 355 8.48 -23.11 1.21
N VAL A 356 9.63 -22.92 1.88
CA VAL A 356 10.94 -23.37 1.40
C VAL A 356 11.13 -24.88 1.62
N VAL A 357 10.76 -25.39 2.80
CA VAL A 357 10.98 -26.80 3.16
C VAL A 357 10.17 -27.76 2.27
N PHE A 358 8.95 -27.39 1.89
CA PHE A 358 8.08 -28.22 1.05
C PHE A 358 8.11 -27.81 -0.43
N GLN A 359 9.09 -27.01 -0.88
CA GLN A 359 9.24 -26.56 -2.28
C GLN A 359 7.93 -26.01 -2.88
N LEU A 360 7.19 -25.19 -2.12
CA LEU A 360 5.88 -24.68 -2.54
C LEU A 360 5.98 -23.65 -3.67
N ASP A 361 7.18 -23.15 -3.95
CA ASP A 361 7.53 -22.38 -5.15
C ASP A 361 7.21 -23.12 -6.45
N LYS A 362 7.27 -24.46 -6.47
CA LYS A 362 6.84 -25.26 -7.62
C LYS A 362 5.32 -25.26 -7.85
N LEU A 363 4.53 -24.88 -6.85
CA LEU A 363 3.07 -24.77 -6.94
C LEU A 363 2.61 -23.32 -7.14
N LEU A 364 3.37 -22.37 -6.60
CA LEU A 364 3.14 -20.94 -6.73
C LEU A 364 4.47 -20.21 -6.51
N ASP A 365 5.12 -19.85 -7.61
CA ASP A 365 6.32 -19.04 -7.57
C ASP A 365 5.93 -17.59 -7.23
N VAL A 366 5.93 -17.25 -5.93
CA VAL A 366 5.62 -15.89 -5.49
C VAL A 366 6.65 -14.85 -5.96
N ASN A 367 7.84 -15.27 -6.39
CA ASN A 367 8.80 -14.35 -7.00
C ASN A 367 8.35 -13.99 -8.42
N LYS A 368 7.89 -14.95 -9.21
CA LYS A 368 7.30 -14.68 -10.54
C LYS A 368 5.97 -13.92 -10.44
N GLU A 369 5.03 -14.38 -9.61
CA GLU A 369 3.70 -13.76 -9.47
C GLU A 369 3.76 -12.30 -9.00
N THR A 370 4.82 -11.89 -8.30
CA THR A 370 5.00 -10.51 -7.83
C THR A 370 5.98 -9.68 -8.66
N SER A 371 6.50 -10.20 -9.78
CA SER A 371 7.41 -9.47 -10.68
C SER A 371 6.66 -8.43 -11.51
N TYR A 372 6.23 -7.33 -10.89
CA TYR A 372 5.46 -6.25 -11.55
C TYR A 372 6.19 -5.61 -12.75
N PHE A 373 7.52 -5.76 -12.81
CA PHE A 373 8.38 -5.30 -13.90
C PHE A 373 8.41 -6.26 -15.12
N GLU A 374 7.90 -7.49 -14.97
CA GLU A 374 7.68 -8.46 -16.06
C GLU A 374 6.25 -8.39 -16.63
N TRP A 375 5.37 -7.55 -16.05
CA TRP A 375 3.99 -7.37 -16.54
C TRP A 375 3.98 -6.39 -17.73
N GLU A 376 4.25 -6.91 -18.94
CA GLU A 376 4.45 -6.12 -20.17
C GLU A 376 3.31 -5.13 -20.45
N GLU A 377 2.06 -5.55 -20.28
CA GLU A 377 0.86 -4.72 -20.49
C GLU A 377 0.87 -3.50 -19.54
N LEU A 378 1.05 -3.73 -18.23
CA LEU A 378 1.12 -2.65 -17.23
C LEU A 378 2.30 -1.70 -17.52
N GLN A 379 3.46 -2.22 -17.92
CA GLN A 379 4.61 -1.37 -18.25
C GLN A 379 4.34 -0.52 -19.51
N ALA A 380 3.65 -1.09 -20.50
CA ALA A 380 3.22 -0.36 -21.68
C ALA A 380 2.22 0.75 -21.32
N ASP A 381 1.18 0.47 -20.52
CA ASP A 381 0.17 1.44 -20.14
C ASP A 381 0.69 2.55 -19.20
N LEU A 382 1.60 2.22 -18.28
CA LEU A 382 2.33 3.20 -17.48
C LEU A 382 3.20 4.12 -18.35
N SER A 383 3.81 3.60 -19.42
CA SER A 383 4.51 4.42 -20.42
C SER A 383 3.54 5.24 -21.28
N GLY A 384 2.35 4.69 -21.56
CA GLY A 384 1.25 5.37 -22.23
C GLY A 384 0.82 6.64 -21.50
N LEU A 385 0.79 6.60 -20.16
CA LEU A 385 0.49 7.76 -19.31
C LEU A 385 1.47 8.94 -19.51
N ALA A 386 2.74 8.65 -19.78
CA ALA A 386 3.75 9.65 -20.13
C ALA A 386 3.54 10.22 -21.54
N SER A 387 3.17 9.37 -22.52
CA SER A 387 2.88 9.82 -23.89
C SER A 387 1.55 10.58 -24.05
N ALA A 388 0.61 10.40 -23.13
CA ALA A 388 -0.73 10.98 -23.22
C ALA A 388 -0.80 12.48 -22.89
N ILE A 389 0.20 13.03 -22.19
CA ILE A 389 0.20 14.42 -21.75
C ILE A 389 0.87 15.31 -22.80
N ASP A 390 0.06 16.16 -23.42
CA ASP A 390 0.48 17.20 -24.36
C ASP A 390 0.31 18.56 -23.69
N VAL A 391 1.43 19.27 -23.48
CA VAL A 391 1.43 20.64 -22.93
C VAL A 391 1.56 21.71 -24.02
N GLY A 392 1.34 21.36 -25.29
CA GLY A 392 1.27 22.29 -26.42
C GLY A 392 0.27 23.43 -26.20
N PHE A 393 -0.80 23.22 -25.42
CA PHE A 393 -1.75 24.28 -25.06
C PHE A 393 -1.14 25.40 -24.18
N LEU A 394 0.00 25.16 -23.50
CA LEU A 394 0.72 26.20 -22.77
C LEU A 394 1.45 27.18 -23.71
N LYS A 395 1.70 26.78 -24.96
CA LYS A 395 2.47 27.56 -25.95
C LYS A 395 1.69 28.78 -26.48
N THR A 396 0.37 28.79 -26.29
CA THR A 396 -0.53 29.89 -26.70
C THR A 396 -0.94 30.82 -25.55
N ILE A 397 -0.59 30.49 -24.30
CA ILE A 397 -1.20 31.11 -23.11
C ILE A 397 -0.96 32.63 -22.99
N SER A 398 0.12 33.14 -23.58
CA SER A 398 0.46 34.57 -23.58
C SER A 398 0.04 35.33 -24.85
N PHE A 399 -0.48 34.65 -25.87
CA PHE A 399 -0.68 35.21 -27.21
C PHE A 399 -1.53 36.49 -27.23
N ASP A 400 -2.71 36.46 -26.61
CA ASP A 400 -3.67 37.57 -26.65
C ASP A 400 -3.16 38.82 -25.92
N PHE A 401 -2.54 38.67 -24.75
CA PHE A 401 -2.01 39.83 -24.02
C PHE A 401 -0.66 40.32 -24.58
N ILE A 402 0.20 39.46 -25.15
CA ILE A 402 1.36 39.91 -25.94
C ILE A 402 0.90 40.82 -27.08
N LYS A 403 -0.13 40.40 -27.82
CA LYS A 403 -0.68 41.18 -28.93
C LYS A 403 -1.17 42.56 -28.46
N LEU A 404 -2.02 42.59 -27.42
CA LEU A 404 -2.56 43.85 -26.87
C LEU A 404 -1.46 44.78 -26.33
N LEU A 405 -0.45 44.24 -25.63
CA LEU A 405 0.65 45.04 -25.09
C LEU A 405 1.55 45.62 -26.20
N ASN A 406 1.76 44.88 -27.30
CA ASN A 406 2.44 45.41 -28.48
C ASN A 406 1.63 46.51 -29.18
N GLU A 407 0.32 46.33 -29.33
CA GLU A 407 -0.58 47.37 -29.86
C GLU A 407 -0.52 48.64 -28.97
N MET A 408 -0.60 48.50 -27.64
CA MET A 408 -0.42 49.60 -26.68
C MET A 408 0.96 50.28 -26.79
N LEU A 409 2.03 49.53 -26.98
CA LEU A 409 3.40 50.05 -27.12
C LEU A 409 3.56 50.91 -28.39
N VAL A 410 2.84 50.57 -29.46
CA VAL A 410 2.80 51.34 -30.71
C VAL A 410 1.98 52.62 -30.54
N VAL A 411 0.73 52.53 -30.07
CA VAL A 411 -0.16 53.70 -29.94
C VAL A 411 0.22 54.66 -28.80
N SER A 412 1.09 54.25 -27.88
CA SER A 412 1.71 55.15 -26.91
C SER A 412 2.84 56.01 -27.50
N GLY A 413 3.10 55.93 -28.82
CA GLY A 413 4.13 56.69 -29.53
C GLY A 413 3.85 58.18 -29.80
N VAL A 414 3.00 58.84 -29.00
CA VAL A 414 2.49 60.20 -29.28
C VAL A 414 3.56 61.29 -29.12
N ASP A 415 3.71 62.15 -30.12
CA ASP A 415 4.56 63.35 -30.06
C ASP A 415 3.82 64.55 -29.43
N PHE A 416 3.79 64.58 -28.10
CA PHE A 416 3.26 65.72 -27.34
C PHE A 416 4.08 67.02 -27.48
N ALA A 417 5.32 66.98 -27.98
CA ALA A 417 6.13 68.19 -28.17
C ALA A 417 5.60 69.01 -29.36
N LYS A 418 5.29 68.34 -30.47
CA LYS A 418 4.58 68.94 -31.62
C LYS A 418 3.33 69.69 -31.19
N TYR A 419 2.44 69.04 -30.44
CA TYR A 419 1.19 69.67 -29.99
C TYR A 419 1.46 70.86 -29.06
N ARG A 420 2.40 70.77 -28.11
CA ARG A 420 2.76 71.92 -27.25
C ARG A 420 3.28 73.13 -28.03
N MET A 421 3.92 72.93 -29.19
CA MET A 421 4.31 74.04 -30.08
C MET A 421 3.10 74.70 -30.75
N ASP A 422 2.08 73.94 -31.16
CA ASP A 422 0.81 74.51 -31.68
C ASP A 422 0.13 75.39 -30.61
N TYR A 423 0.18 74.99 -29.34
CA TYR A 423 -0.30 75.78 -28.19
C TYR A 423 0.63 76.94 -27.79
N ASN A 424 1.72 77.24 -28.53
CA ASN A 424 2.62 78.38 -28.22
C ASN A 424 2.33 79.66 -29.04
N VAL A 425 1.26 79.67 -29.82
CA VAL A 425 0.85 80.81 -30.68
C VAL A 425 -0.05 81.80 -29.89
N PRO A 426 0.00 83.13 -30.15
CA PRO A 426 -0.98 84.08 -29.61
C PRO A 426 -2.42 83.74 -30.04
N MET A 427 -3.41 84.06 -29.20
CA MET A 427 -4.82 83.76 -29.48
C MET A 427 -5.35 84.46 -30.72
N VAL A 428 -5.11 85.77 -30.80
CA VAL A 428 -5.57 86.67 -31.86
C VAL A 428 -4.34 87.37 -32.44
N GLY A 429 -4.35 87.65 -33.75
CA GLY A 429 -3.23 88.31 -34.44
C GLY A 429 -2.97 89.76 -34.00
N LYS A 430 -3.87 90.37 -33.23
CA LYS A 430 -3.73 91.69 -32.60
C LYS A 430 -4.15 91.58 -31.13
N ASP A 431 -3.42 92.23 -30.24
CA ASP A 431 -3.76 92.31 -28.82
C ASP A 431 -5.05 93.12 -28.63
N LEU A 432 -6.06 92.52 -27.98
CA LEU A 432 -7.37 93.16 -27.79
C LEU A 432 -7.33 94.30 -26.75
N PRO A 433 -6.66 94.17 -25.59
CA PRO A 433 -6.42 95.28 -24.69
C PRO A 433 -5.78 96.50 -25.38
N SER A 434 -4.68 96.33 -26.11
CA SER A 434 -4.07 97.44 -26.86
C SER A 434 -4.98 98.00 -27.96
N LEU A 435 -5.87 97.19 -28.55
CA LEU A 435 -6.91 97.68 -29.46
C LEU A 435 -7.98 98.51 -28.73
N VAL A 436 -8.38 98.13 -27.51
CA VAL A 436 -9.29 98.92 -26.66
C VAL A 436 -8.68 100.30 -26.40
N ASP A 437 -7.42 100.35 -25.96
CA ASP A 437 -6.69 101.60 -25.72
C ASP A 437 -6.62 102.45 -27.01
N GLN A 438 -6.37 101.84 -28.17
CA GLN A 438 -6.35 102.54 -29.46
C GLN A 438 -7.73 103.10 -29.84
N LEU A 439 -8.81 102.34 -29.63
CA LEU A 439 -10.17 102.78 -29.92
C LEU A 439 -10.62 103.93 -29.01
N GLU A 440 -10.27 103.90 -27.71
CA GLU A 440 -10.53 105.00 -26.77
C GLU A 440 -9.76 106.27 -27.15
N ASN A 441 -8.46 106.15 -27.42
CA ASN A 441 -7.63 107.29 -27.80
C ASN A 441 -8.08 107.93 -29.13
N VAL A 442 -8.55 107.13 -30.10
CA VAL A 442 -9.12 107.66 -31.35
C VAL A 442 -10.50 108.28 -31.10
N ALA A 443 -11.37 107.64 -30.31
CA ALA A 443 -12.69 108.19 -29.96
C ALA A 443 -12.60 109.58 -29.31
N ALA A 444 -11.61 109.79 -28.44
CA ALA A 444 -11.37 111.07 -27.76
C ALA A 444 -10.84 112.20 -28.66
N GLN A 445 -10.34 111.88 -29.87
CA GLN A 445 -9.72 112.83 -30.80
C GLN A 445 -10.54 113.08 -32.08
N VAL A 446 -11.50 112.21 -32.39
CA VAL A 446 -12.42 112.36 -33.54
C VAL A 446 -13.39 113.52 -33.32
N THR A 447 -13.56 114.36 -34.34
CA THR A 447 -14.39 115.57 -34.25
C THR A 447 -15.88 115.34 -34.54
N ASP A 448 -16.24 114.29 -35.28
CA ASP A 448 -17.64 113.85 -35.39
C ASP A 448 -18.11 113.05 -34.17
N LEU A 449 -19.05 113.63 -33.42
CA LEU A 449 -19.69 113.01 -32.26
C LEU A 449 -20.37 111.65 -32.59
N THR A 450 -20.88 111.45 -33.81
CA THR A 450 -21.55 110.19 -34.15
C THR A 450 -20.55 109.04 -34.37
N THR A 451 -19.38 109.34 -34.93
CA THR A 451 -18.25 108.42 -35.08
C THR A 451 -17.58 108.15 -33.73
N ALA A 452 -17.41 109.18 -32.88
CA ALA A 452 -16.89 109.01 -31.52
C ALA A 452 -17.75 108.05 -30.67
N GLY A 453 -19.09 108.25 -30.62
CA GLY A 453 -19.99 107.34 -29.89
C GLY A 453 -20.06 105.92 -30.47
N ARG A 454 -19.84 105.77 -31.78
CA ARG A 454 -19.68 104.45 -32.43
C ARG A 454 -18.36 103.78 -32.04
N LEU A 455 -17.27 104.53 -31.90
CA LEU A 455 -15.98 104.03 -31.41
C LEU A 455 -16.09 103.59 -29.95
N GLU A 456 -16.70 104.37 -29.04
CA GLU A 456 -16.99 103.94 -27.65
C GLU A 456 -17.82 102.64 -27.60
N THR A 457 -18.82 102.52 -28.47
CA THR A 457 -19.61 101.28 -28.59
C THR A 457 -18.75 100.10 -29.04
N LEU A 458 -17.79 100.33 -29.94
CA LEU A 458 -16.85 99.31 -30.42
C LEU A 458 -15.80 98.96 -29.36
N THR A 459 -15.32 99.94 -28.59
CA THR A 459 -14.44 99.77 -27.42
C THR A 459 -15.08 98.84 -26.40
N THR A 460 -16.28 99.16 -25.91
CA THR A 460 -16.97 98.34 -24.90
C THR A 460 -17.31 96.94 -25.41
N ARG A 461 -17.57 96.77 -26.72
CA ARG A 461 -17.70 95.45 -27.36
C ARG A 461 -16.38 94.68 -27.38
N THR A 462 -15.27 95.32 -27.73
CA THR A 462 -13.92 94.72 -27.75
C THR A 462 -13.49 94.30 -26.35
N GLN A 463 -13.72 95.14 -25.34
CA GLN A 463 -13.41 94.84 -23.94
C GLN A 463 -14.23 93.65 -23.42
N ARG A 464 -15.54 93.59 -23.71
CA ARG A 464 -16.39 92.42 -23.38
C ARG A 464 -15.97 91.16 -24.12
N LEU A 465 -15.53 91.27 -25.38
CA LEU A 465 -15.00 90.14 -26.16
C LEU A 465 -13.72 89.59 -25.52
N TYR A 466 -12.81 90.46 -25.08
CA TYR A 466 -11.61 90.06 -24.36
C TYR A 466 -11.95 89.35 -23.04
N ILE A 467 -12.73 89.99 -22.16
CA ILE A 467 -13.03 89.47 -20.82
C ILE A 467 -13.85 88.17 -20.86
N ASN A 468 -14.88 88.09 -21.72
CA ASN A 468 -15.83 86.97 -21.70
C ASN A 468 -15.43 85.79 -22.61
N ASN A 469 -14.52 85.99 -23.57
CA ASN A 469 -14.14 84.93 -24.52
C ASN A 469 -12.63 84.69 -24.57
N ILE A 470 -11.81 85.73 -24.78
CA ILE A 470 -10.36 85.52 -24.98
C ILE A 470 -9.67 85.11 -23.68
N LYS A 471 -9.92 85.80 -22.57
CA LYS A 471 -9.33 85.44 -21.28
C LYS A 471 -9.69 84.00 -20.82
N PRO A 472 -10.96 83.55 -20.87
CA PRO A 472 -11.27 82.14 -20.58
C PRO A 472 -10.65 81.14 -21.57
N LEU A 473 -10.38 81.53 -22.82
CA LEU A 473 -9.61 80.70 -23.76
C LEU A 473 -8.14 80.60 -23.37
N GLU A 474 -7.54 81.67 -22.81
CA GLU A 474 -6.16 81.65 -22.31
C GLU A 474 -6.03 80.73 -21.09
N GLU A 475 -7.01 80.76 -20.18
CA GLU A 475 -7.11 79.85 -19.04
C GLU A 475 -7.25 78.38 -19.52
N MET A 476 -8.14 78.09 -20.49
CA MET A 476 -8.26 76.74 -21.06
C MET A 476 -7.03 76.29 -21.86
N ARG A 477 -6.31 77.20 -22.54
CA ARG A 477 -5.02 76.88 -23.18
C ARG A 477 -3.98 76.46 -22.14
N ALA A 478 -3.90 77.16 -21.01
CA ALA A 478 -2.98 76.79 -19.93
C ALA A 478 -3.32 75.39 -19.36
N ASP A 479 -4.61 75.10 -19.14
CA ASP A 479 -5.06 73.77 -18.69
C ASP A 479 -4.76 72.65 -19.72
N ILE A 480 -4.95 72.91 -21.02
CA ILE A 480 -4.58 71.95 -22.08
C ILE A 480 -3.08 71.69 -22.11
N VAL A 481 -2.24 72.74 -22.03
CA VAL A 481 -0.78 72.59 -21.97
C VAL A 481 -0.32 71.85 -20.72
N PHE A 482 -0.98 72.07 -19.58
CA PHE A 482 -0.77 71.31 -18.35
C PHE A 482 -1.11 69.83 -18.54
N LYS A 483 -2.31 69.50 -19.04
CA LYS A 483 -2.75 68.12 -19.29
C LYS A 483 -1.91 67.38 -20.34
N LEU A 484 -1.46 68.06 -21.39
CA LEU A 484 -0.49 67.51 -22.36
C LEU A 484 0.84 67.14 -21.68
N THR A 485 1.32 68.00 -20.78
CA THR A 485 2.57 67.78 -20.04
C THR A 485 2.42 66.65 -19.02
N GLU A 486 1.29 66.57 -18.33
CA GLU A 486 0.95 65.49 -17.40
C GLU A 486 0.91 64.12 -18.11
N LEU A 487 0.24 64.04 -19.26
CA LEU A 487 0.19 62.83 -20.08
C LEU A 487 1.58 62.43 -20.60
N GLU A 488 2.40 63.37 -21.08
CA GLU A 488 3.77 63.07 -21.54
C GLU A 488 4.65 62.53 -20.41
N LEU A 489 4.52 63.08 -19.19
CA LEU A 489 5.27 62.65 -18.01
C LEU A 489 4.91 61.23 -17.56
N GLN A 490 3.68 60.76 -17.80
CA GLN A 490 3.25 59.40 -17.48
C GLN A 490 3.45 58.41 -18.62
N LEU A 491 3.24 58.80 -19.88
CA LEU A 491 3.42 57.90 -21.03
C LEU A 491 4.85 57.37 -21.15
N LYS A 492 5.87 58.18 -20.82
CA LYS A 492 7.28 57.75 -20.90
C LYS A 492 7.60 56.60 -19.92
N PRO A 493 7.30 56.70 -18.59
CA PRO A 493 7.34 55.57 -17.67
C PRO A 493 6.48 54.37 -18.12
N PHE A 494 5.23 54.61 -18.52
CA PHE A 494 4.32 53.54 -18.95
C PHE A 494 4.89 52.70 -20.11
N ARG A 495 5.45 53.34 -21.15
CA ARG A 495 6.14 52.65 -22.25
C ARG A 495 7.35 51.83 -21.79
N LYS A 496 8.10 52.32 -20.81
CA LYS A 496 9.19 51.56 -20.19
C LYS A 496 8.66 50.34 -19.45
N LYS A 497 7.54 50.47 -18.72
CA LYS A 497 6.86 49.36 -18.03
C LYS A 497 6.35 48.31 -19.02
N LEU A 498 5.65 48.73 -20.08
CA LEU A 498 5.21 47.84 -21.18
C LEU A 498 6.37 47.02 -21.76
N ASN A 499 7.50 47.67 -22.09
CA ASN A 499 8.68 47.00 -22.62
C ASN A 499 9.29 45.97 -21.64
N ILE A 500 9.36 46.32 -20.35
CA ILE A 500 9.88 45.41 -19.31
C ILE A 500 8.94 44.20 -19.16
N SER A 501 7.63 44.42 -19.05
CA SER A 501 6.65 43.33 -18.96
C SER A 501 6.66 42.45 -20.21
N LEU A 502 6.70 43.02 -21.42
CA LEU A 502 6.86 42.23 -22.66
C LEU A 502 8.14 41.37 -22.64
N SER A 503 9.26 41.91 -22.15
CA SER A 503 10.51 41.15 -22.00
C SER A 503 10.38 40.00 -20.98
N HIS A 504 9.68 40.22 -19.86
CA HIS A 504 9.43 39.17 -18.87
C HIS A 504 8.49 38.09 -19.41
N ILE A 505 7.42 38.49 -20.11
CA ILE A 505 6.48 37.61 -20.80
C ILE A 505 7.21 36.73 -21.82
N HIS A 506 8.01 37.32 -22.71
CA HIS A 506 8.77 36.55 -23.70
C HIS A 506 9.75 35.58 -23.05
N THR A 507 10.34 35.92 -21.91
CA THR A 507 11.21 35.01 -21.15
C THR A 507 10.41 33.83 -20.56
N ALA A 508 9.27 34.11 -19.92
CA ALA A 508 8.41 33.08 -19.35
C ALA A 508 7.83 32.15 -20.44
N GLN A 509 7.36 32.72 -21.56
CA GLN A 509 6.84 31.93 -22.69
C GLN A 509 7.94 31.11 -23.35
N TYR A 510 9.12 31.69 -23.60
CA TYR A 510 10.26 30.93 -24.14
C TYR A 510 10.66 29.77 -23.22
N TYR A 511 10.59 29.96 -21.91
CA TYR A 511 10.83 28.88 -20.95
C TYR A 511 9.75 27.79 -21.05
N ILE A 512 8.47 28.16 -21.09
CA ILE A 512 7.34 27.24 -21.28
C ILE A 512 7.47 26.45 -22.60
N ASP A 513 7.81 27.12 -23.70
CA ASP A 513 7.89 26.53 -25.04
C ASP A 513 9.00 25.47 -25.16
N ASN A 514 10.11 25.64 -24.42
CA ASN A 514 11.30 24.79 -24.49
C ASN A 514 11.45 23.81 -23.31
N GLN A 515 10.87 24.10 -22.14
CA GLN A 515 11.00 23.28 -20.92
C GLN A 515 9.66 22.75 -20.41
N GLY A 516 8.51 23.26 -20.88
CA GLY A 516 7.19 22.80 -20.42
C GLY A 516 7.00 21.30 -20.61
N ASP A 517 7.37 20.77 -21.78
CA ASP A 517 7.33 19.33 -22.09
C ASP A 517 8.23 18.53 -21.11
N VAL A 518 9.45 19.02 -20.84
CA VAL A 518 10.41 18.37 -19.92
C VAL A 518 9.89 18.35 -18.47
N ILE A 519 9.30 19.45 -18.01
CA ILE A 519 8.70 19.58 -16.68
C ILE A 519 7.52 18.62 -16.55
N ALA A 520 6.63 18.58 -17.54
CA ALA A 520 5.50 17.67 -17.57
C ALA A 520 5.99 16.21 -17.47
N GLN A 521 6.89 15.78 -18.35
CA GLN A 521 7.44 14.42 -18.35
C GLN A 521 8.12 14.05 -17.02
N LYS A 522 8.85 14.97 -16.39
CA LYS A 522 9.46 14.77 -15.07
C LYS A 522 8.41 14.55 -13.97
N LYS A 523 7.30 15.28 -14.01
CA LYS A 523 6.17 15.10 -13.07
C LYS A 523 5.42 13.79 -13.32
N VAL A 524 5.19 13.42 -14.58
CA VAL A 524 4.58 12.11 -14.91
C VAL A 524 5.47 10.97 -14.46
N SER A 525 6.78 11.02 -14.71
CA SER A 525 7.74 10.03 -14.22
C SER A 525 7.70 9.89 -12.69
N THR A 526 7.53 11.00 -11.96
CA THR A 526 7.36 10.98 -10.50
C THR A 526 6.05 10.30 -10.08
N PHE A 527 4.95 10.58 -10.78
CA PHE A 527 3.64 9.95 -10.53
C PHE A 527 3.62 8.46 -10.87
N VAL A 528 4.18 8.05 -12.01
CA VAL A 528 4.39 6.64 -12.39
C VAL A 528 5.27 5.91 -11.38
N SER A 529 6.33 6.56 -10.88
CA SER A 529 7.18 5.99 -9.82
C SER A 529 6.41 5.77 -8.52
N ARG A 530 5.45 6.64 -8.17
CA ARG A 530 4.55 6.45 -7.02
C ARG A 530 3.66 5.22 -7.22
N LEU A 531 3.03 5.06 -8.38
CA LEU A 531 2.21 3.87 -8.69
C LEU A 531 3.04 2.58 -8.55
N ILE A 532 4.21 2.54 -9.21
CA ILE A 532 5.17 1.44 -9.12
C ILE A 532 5.57 1.13 -7.67
N SER A 533 5.69 2.15 -6.81
CA SER A 533 6.08 1.96 -5.41
C SER A 533 5.08 1.12 -4.60
N HIS A 534 3.78 1.16 -4.94
CA HIS A 534 2.76 0.31 -4.29
C HIS A 534 2.98 -1.16 -4.64
N ALA A 535 3.19 -1.48 -5.92
CA ALA A 535 3.47 -2.84 -6.38
C ALA A 535 4.82 -3.36 -5.86
N ALA A 536 5.85 -2.50 -5.78
CA ALA A 536 7.15 -2.83 -5.20
C ALA A 536 7.07 -3.07 -3.68
N GLY A 537 6.26 -2.29 -2.96
CA GLY A 537 5.97 -2.48 -1.54
C GLY A 537 5.27 -3.82 -1.29
N TRP A 538 4.26 -4.15 -2.11
CA TRP A 538 3.58 -5.45 -2.09
C TRP A 538 4.53 -6.62 -2.35
N ARG A 539 5.32 -6.58 -3.43
CA ARG A 539 6.36 -7.59 -3.71
C ARG A 539 7.30 -7.79 -2.53
N THR A 540 7.79 -6.70 -1.94
CA THR A 540 8.70 -6.74 -0.78
C THR A 540 8.02 -7.38 0.44
N HIS A 541 6.75 -7.05 0.69
CA HIS A 541 5.96 -7.64 1.77
C HIS A 541 5.73 -9.15 1.55
N VAL A 542 5.37 -9.57 0.33
CA VAL A 542 5.16 -10.98 -0.03
C VAL A 542 6.46 -11.77 0.16
N LEU A 543 7.57 -11.33 -0.46
CA LEU A 543 8.86 -12.02 -0.38
C LEU A 543 9.42 -12.09 1.05
N MET A 544 9.25 -11.04 1.85
CA MET A 544 9.66 -11.06 3.26
C MET A 544 8.75 -11.97 4.10
N SER A 545 7.46 -12.03 3.76
CA SER A 545 6.51 -12.92 4.43
C SER A 545 6.80 -14.38 4.09
N THR A 546 6.91 -14.75 2.81
CA THR A 546 7.20 -16.13 2.40
C THR A 546 8.59 -16.60 2.81
N GLY A 547 9.61 -15.75 2.67
CA GLY A 547 11.00 -16.09 2.97
C GLY A 547 11.38 -16.11 4.46
N LYS A 548 10.59 -15.47 5.35
CA LYS A 548 10.91 -15.42 6.81
C LYS A 548 9.77 -15.82 7.75
N HIS A 549 8.50 -15.68 7.36
CA HIS A 549 7.37 -15.73 8.29
C HIS A 549 6.24 -16.71 7.92
N ALA A 550 6.13 -17.16 6.67
CA ALA A 550 5.07 -18.05 6.21
C ALA A 550 5.28 -19.47 6.75
N ALA A 551 4.60 -19.73 7.88
CA ALA A 551 4.65 -20.93 8.70
C ALA A 551 6.04 -21.54 8.89
N LYS A 552 6.74 -21.03 9.90
CA LYS A 552 7.67 -21.79 10.73
C LYS A 552 7.34 -23.28 10.79
N CYS A 553 8.25 -24.13 10.31
CA CYS A 553 8.02 -25.58 10.29
C CYS A 553 8.31 -26.27 11.64
N ARG A 554 8.89 -25.57 12.63
CA ARG A 554 9.23 -26.13 13.95
C ARG A 554 8.13 -26.95 14.64
N PRO A 555 6.82 -26.62 14.58
CA PRO A 555 5.77 -27.46 15.16
C PRO A 555 5.76 -28.91 14.64
N LEU A 556 6.12 -29.13 13.37
CA LEU A 556 6.20 -30.48 12.79
C LEU A 556 7.38 -31.27 13.40
N PHE A 557 8.54 -30.63 13.57
CA PHE A 557 9.66 -31.21 14.29
C PHE A 557 9.34 -31.47 15.77
N THR A 558 8.58 -30.59 16.44
CA THR A 558 8.14 -30.82 17.82
C THR A 558 7.27 -32.06 17.94
N VAL A 559 6.33 -32.28 17.01
CA VAL A 559 5.51 -33.51 16.96
C VAL A 559 6.38 -34.74 16.72
N TYR A 560 7.31 -34.69 15.77
CA TYR A 560 8.27 -35.77 15.52
C TYR A 560 9.11 -36.10 16.77
N SER A 561 9.69 -35.10 17.42
CA SER A 561 10.52 -35.26 18.62
C SER A 561 9.73 -35.80 19.82
N ALA A 562 8.47 -35.39 19.98
CA ALA A 562 7.57 -35.93 20.99
C ALA A 562 7.21 -37.41 20.74
N LEU A 563 6.87 -37.76 19.49
CA LEU A 563 6.61 -39.15 19.09
C LEU A 563 7.85 -40.03 19.28
N ARG A 564 9.03 -39.51 18.93
CA ARG A 564 10.34 -40.10 19.25
C ARG A 564 10.45 -40.49 20.71
N SER A 565 10.35 -39.48 21.58
CA SER A 565 10.51 -39.61 23.03
C SER A 565 9.51 -40.59 23.63
N LEU A 566 8.25 -40.54 23.17
CA LEU A 566 7.21 -41.48 23.59
C LEU A 566 7.53 -42.93 23.20
N ILE A 567 7.95 -43.19 21.95
CA ILE A 567 8.25 -44.55 21.51
C ILE A 567 9.44 -45.11 22.28
N CYS A 568 10.55 -44.39 22.34
CA CYS A 568 11.80 -44.96 22.85
C CYS A 568 11.96 -44.82 24.36
N SER A 569 11.73 -43.63 24.92
CA SER A 569 11.93 -43.37 26.35
C SER A 569 10.78 -43.87 27.23
N HIS A 570 9.58 -44.10 26.68
CA HIS A 570 8.47 -44.69 27.43
C HIS A 570 8.24 -46.16 27.09
N TYR A 571 8.01 -46.52 25.82
CA TYR A 571 7.64 -47.91 25.47
C TYR A 571 8.84 -48.86 25.36
N VAL A 572 9.87 -48.56 24.55
CA VAL A 572 11.03 -49.45 24.39
C VAL A 572 11.85 -49.55 25.69
N ALA A 573 12.11 -48.43 26.36
CA ALA A 573 12.78 -48.40 27.66
C ALA A 573 12.01 -49.17 28.76
N SER A 574 10.67 -49.13 28.74
CA SER A 574 9.82 -49.97 29.62
C SER A 574 10.09 -51.46 29.35
N LEU A 575 9.98 -51.92 28.10
CA LEU A 575 10.26 -53.31 27.72
C LEU A 575 11.68 -53.75 28.13
N HIS A 576 12.67 -52.86 27.99
CA HIS A 576 14.03 -53.08 28.46
C HIS A 576 14.12 -53.27 29.98
N ALA A 577 13.55 -52.36 30.78
CA ALA A 577 13.52 -52.50 32.24
C ALA A 577 12.83 -53.82 32.68
N TRP A 578 11.79 -54.23 31.95
CA TRP A 578 11.03 -55.45 32.28
C TRP A 578 11.77 -56.76 32.01
N TRP A 579 12.48 -56.91 30.88
CA TRP A 579 13.24 -58.15 30.67
C TRP A 579 14.43 -58.25 31.62
N VAL A 580 15.11 -57.13 31.93
CA VAL A 580 16.21 -57.11 32.92
C VAL A 580 15.71 -57.52 34.30
N CYS A 581 14.59 -56.94 34.75
CA CYS A 581 13.98 -57.29 36.03
C CYS A 581 13.53 -58.76 36.06
N GLY A 582 12.88 -59.24 35.00
CA GLY A 582 12.46 -60.64 34.86
C GLY A 582 13.63 -61.62 34.85
N PHE A 583 14.73 -61.28 34.16
CA PHE A 583 15.97 -62.06 34.15
C PHE A 583 16.59 -62.15 35.55
N LEU A 584 16.72 -61.03 36.27
CA LEU A 584 17.28 -61.00 37.61
C LEU A 584 16.41 -61.78 38.62
N LEU A 585 15.09 -61.59 38.60
CA LEU A 585 14.16 -62.34 39.46
C LEU A 585 14.14 -63.83 39.13
N GLY A 586 14.16 -64.20 37.85
CA GLY A 586 14.25 -65.59 37.40
C GLY A 586 15.56 -66.26 37.82
N LEU A 587 16.68 -65.54 37.74
CA LEU A 587 18.00 -66.01 38.18
C LEU A 587 18.05 -66.19 39.71
N ILE A 588 17.50 -65.23 40.48
CA ILE A 588 17.34 -65.35 41.94
C ILE A 588 16.45 -66.56 42.29
N TRP A 589 15.35 -66.78 41.57
CA TRP A 589 14.49 -67.95 41.76
C TRP A 589 15.24 -69.26 41.55
N CYS A 590 15.95 -69.39 40.42
CA CYS A 590 16.72 -70.58 40.10
C CYS A 590 17.84 -70.86 41.12
N ILE A 591 18.54 -69.83 41.60
CA ILE A 591 19.69 -69.98 42.51
C ILE A 591 19.26 -70.13 43.98
N ALA A 592 18.28 -69.37 44.46
CA ALA A 592 17.87 -69.43 45.87
C ALA A 592 16.81 -70.51 46.12
N VAL A 593 15.77 -70.57 45.29
CA VAL A 593 14.52 -71.28 45.60
C VAL A 593 14.62 -72.75 45.27
N THR A 594 15.16 -73.10 44.10
CA THR A 594 15.34 -74.50 43.70
C THR A 594 16.11 -75.33 44.75
N PRO A 595 17.30 -74.91 45.25
CA PRO A 595 17.98 -75.67 46.30
C PRO A 595 17.30 -75.61 47.67
N LEU A 596 16.60 -74.52 48.02
CA LEU A 596 15.80 -74.46 49.25
C LEU A 596 14.63 -75.45 49.22
N CYS A 597 13.86 -75.49 48.13
CA CYS A 597 12.77 -76.44 47.90
C CYS A 597 13.29 -77.89 47.89
N VAL A 598 14.44 -78.16 47.28
CA VAL A 598 15.07 -79.50 47.32
C VAL A 598 15.55 -79.86 48.73
N LYS A 599 16.06 -78.92 49.54
CA LYS A 599 16.40 -79.15 50.95
C LYS A 599 15.16 -79.43 51.81
N LEU A 600 14.11 -78.61 51.70
CA LEU A 600 12.78 -78.82 52.31
C LEU A 600 12.23 -80.20 51.97
N TRP A 601 12.20 -80.54 50.68
CA TRP A 601 11.75 -81.83 50.16
C TRP A 601 12.51 -83.00 50.81
N ARG A 602 13.85 -82.92 50.86
CA ARG A 602 14.71 -83.95 51.47
C ARG A 602 14.47 -84.04 52.98
N PHE A 603 14.24 -82.92 53.67
CA PHE A 603 13.94 -82.89 55.10
C PHE A 603 12.60 -83.58 55.43
N TYR A 604 11.50 -83.16 54.79
CA TYR A 604 10.20 -83.80 54.98
C TYR A 604 10.21 -85.29 54.57
N SER A 605 10.87 -85.64 53.46
CA SER A 605 11.00 -87.04 53.00
C SER A 605 11.91 -87.90 53.88
N ARG A 606 12.75 -87.33 54.74
CA ARG A 606 13.45 -88.06 55.82
C ARG A 606 12.50 -88.26 57.00
N LYS A 607 11.86 -87.17 57.47
CA LYS A 607 10.98 -87.18 58.65
C LYS A 607 9.78 -88.13 58.49
N ILE A 608 9.17 -88.19 57.31
CA ILE A 608 8.08 -89.14 56.99
C ILE A 608 8.60 -90.58 57.05
N ARG A 609 9.73 -90.91 56.43
CA ARG A 609 10.29 -92.27 56.46
C ARG A 609 10.62 -92.74 57.87
N THR A 610 11.20 -91.88 58.71
CA THR A 610 11.40 -92.22 60.14
C THR A 610 10.07 -92.51 60.85
N HIS A 611 9.00 -91.78 60.54
CA HIS A 611 7.69 -92.01 61.15
C HIS A 611 7.01 -93.30 60.65
N GLU A 612 7.17 -93.64 59.38
CA GLU A 612 6.70 -94.92 58.82
C GLU A 612 7.49 -96.11 59.38
N THR A 613 8.82 -95.96 59.58
CA THR A 613 9.64 -96.99 60.22
C THR A 613 9.18 -97.26 61.66
N ILE A 614 8.89 -96.21 62.44
CA ILE A 614 8.38 -96.34 63.83
C ILE A 614 7.03 -97.07 63.88
N ILE A 615 6.11 -96.76 62.95
CA ILE A 615 4.81 -97.45 62.86
C ILE A 615 4.99 -98.93 62.49
N LEU A 616 5.84 -99.23 61.50
CA LEU A 616 6.12 -100.62 61.10
C LEU A 616 6.75 -101.43 62.22
N THR A 617 7.65 -100.85 63.03
CA THR A 617 8.20 -101.55 64.20
C THR A 617 7.16 -101.85 65.29
N SER A 618 6.10 -101.05 65.43
CA SER A 618 5.02 -101.33 66.40
C SER A 618 4.06 -102.45 65.99
N LEU A 619 4.02 -102.82 64.70
CA LEU A 619 3.13 -103.85 64.17
C LEU A 619 3.75 -105.26 64.16
N GLY A 620 5.06 -105.38 64.40
CA GLY A 620 5.79 -106.66 64.33
C GLY A 620 5.82 -107.49 65.61
N GLN A 621 5.02 -107.17 66.62
CA GLN A 621 5.27 -107.62 68.02
C GLN A 621 4.06 -108.33 68.68
N GLN A 622 3.36 -109.20 67.93
CA GLN A 622 2.22 -109.96 68.47
C GLN A 622 2.22 -111.43 68.01
N GLU A 623 2.54 -112.33 68.94
CA GLU A 623 2.72 -113.78 68.72
C GLU A 623 1.43 -114.60 68.96
N THR A 624 1.41 -115.84 68.46
CA THR A 624 0.31 -116.82 68.57
C THR A 624 0.63 -117.97 69.54
N PRO A 625 -0.39 -118.64 70.12
CA PRO A 625 -0.25 -120.08 70.39
C PRO A 625 -1.53 -120.95 70.23
N THR A 626 -1.38 -122.02 69.43
CA THR A 626 -1.83 -123.44 69.60
C THR A 626 -3.29 -123.88 69.84
N THR A 627 -3.60 -125.06 69.30
CA THR A 627 -4.90 -125.76 69.12
C THR A 627 -5.25 -126.84 70.16
N ALA A 628 -6.54 -127.15 70.34
CA ALA A 628 -7.06 -128.40 70.96
C ALA A 628 -8.48 -128.81 70.43
N LEU A 629 -8.93 -130.05 70.73
CA LEU A 629 -10.02 -130.84 70.08
C LEU A 629 -11.05 -131.37 71.12
N CYS A 630 -12.27 -131.89 70.83
CA CYS A 630 -13.08 -132.09 69.60
C CYS A 630 -14.60 -132.30 69.95
N ASP A 631 -15.41 -132.75 68.98
CA ASP A 631 -16.79 -133.34 69.05
C ASP A 631 -18.00 -132.48 69.49
N GLY A 632 -19.21 -132.66 68.93
CA GLY A 632 -19.65 -133.54 67.82
C GLY A 632 -21.18 -133.46 67.51
N SER A 633 -21.61 -134.07 66.38
CA SER A 633 -23.00 -134.13 65.81
C SER A 633 -23.58 -132.83 65.20
N ASN A 634 -24.41 -132.82 64.14
CA ASN A 634 -25.00 -133.90 63.32
C ASN A 634 -25.23 -133.44 61.84
N TRP A 635 -25.26 -134.38 60.89
CA TRP A 635 -25.49 -134.13 59.45
C TRP A 635 -26.98 -134.04 59.07
N ASN A 636 -27.30 -133.31 57.97
CA ASN A 636 -28.46 -133.60 57.10
C ASN A 636 -28.36 -132.95 55.70
N THR A 637 -29.04 -133.56 54.72
CA THR A 637 -28.94 -133.36 53.25
C THR A 637 -30.04 -132.41 52.66
N PRO A 638 -29.99 -132.02 51.35
CA PRO A 638 -30.55 -130.74 50.87
C PRO A 638 -31.86 -130.77 50.04
N GLY A 639 -32.44 -129.58 49.83
CA GLY A 639 -33.44 -129.23 48.79
C GLY A 639 -34.36 -128.06 49.22
N PRO A 640 -35.24 -127.50 48.37
CA PRO A 640 -35.18 -127.22 46.92
C PRO A 640 -35.40 -125.69 46.59
N PRO A 641 -35.28 -125.22 45.33
CA PRO A 641 -35.51 -123.81 44.95
C PRO A 641 -36.96 -123.50 44.53
N PRO A 642 -37.49 -122.29 44.81
CA PRO A 642 -37.88 -121.33 43.74
C PRO A 642 -37.88 -119.83 44.22
N PRO A 643 -38.50 -118.86 43.53
CA PRO A 643 -38.31 -118.39 42.15
C PRO A 643 -37.91 -116.87 42.10
N PRO A 644 -37.56 -116.30 40.92
CA PRO A 644 -37.23 -114.87 40.81
C PRO A 644 -38.47 -113.97 40.75
N ARG A 645 -38.28 -112.65 40.95
CA ARG A 645 -39.24 -111.65 40.48
C ARG A 645 -38.55 -110.55 39.67
N SER A 646 -38.98 -110.43 38.43
CA SER A 646 -38.78 -109.28 37.55
C SER A 646 -39.50 -108.05 38.12
N ASP A 647 -39.18 -106.87 37.61
CA ASP A 647 -40.03 -106.29 36.56
C ASP A 647 -39.26 -105.20 35.80
N SER A 648 -39.38 -105.25 34.48
CA SER A 648 -38.84 -104.29 33.53
C SER A 648 -39.93 -103.92 32.53
N TRP A 649 -40.23 -102.64 32.45
CA TRP A 649 -40.88 -101.97 31.31
C TRP A 649 -40.30 -100.56 31.20
#